data_AF-A0A9D2NR53-F1
#
_entry.id   AF-A0A9D2NR53-F1
#
_cell.length_a   1.000
_cell.length_b   1.000
_cell.length_c   1.000
_cell.angle_alpha   90.00
_cell.angle_beta   90.00
_cell.angle_gamma   90.00
#
_symmetry.space_group_name_H-M   'P 1'
#
loop_
_entity.id
_entity.type
_entity.pdbx_description
1 polymer ?
#
loop_
_entity_poly.entity_id
_entity_poly.type
_entity_poly.pdbx_seq_one_letter_code
_entity_poly.pdbx_strand_id
1 'polypeptide(L)'
;MKNGLLKRVAVFSLAGALIVSPLSVSAEESADNTAASTSEVMQQESDAADPSAEMITVDMTIEYVDTAGEMAYQDIGSMELEKGSTYQDAIDKAKTVIAEPADMTTEYRFLGEWRLPYMGGDLNTTIEKSISMTFSAVYEEKLVQRHTSYYGEDGFRKTEREIINAGAGATYDSVKKLLDEVDKSGSLYDGLKFAGWHYYIMPMYETGELPGGVTNVSQTAGYSNCLVRFIINPDDPYWMDTGNVDQGAEYIQCQVVNDGTTISIPKNFEGYESVTWKETPHDYMEGSDSYTVARVSDASVADFIGTGVKEATPVPETVDVSYLFEYVDTEGNYVSTEEKSVSIEKGSTYQDAIDKVLEDGQIPADMTSEYEFLDWELPYLDDYTEMIPEEGAQTLLFRAIYDQKLVVMGSAYYNIEGYYLMENEVLAVDDNATYEDVRTETEAKDDQLAMYEGLRLDEWDYYVNEQLWDDVLPEGITPISRFASYENCMVRFIITDNPAWDAVQTDQPGGADYMECRVIEVGETVDVPEAMGSYTDIKWSSTAYGYEEGSSVYTAVEKKEWMDYAGVYDFVGMGVKQTEEPETPETPDNELPQEDIDSVVDTIENTPAGGRVSVDMGAATVVPEEALRAAKGKDVDIVLEMAGYTWTINGKDITGEDLQDIDLEVKADVNAIPKSAVDRLADGKSSKQISIAHDGEFGFTAELKIYVGNEYAEQYGNLFWYDNGKFSYITSGLVDETGYVTLKFSHASDYVIVMSKSRMSEKDIPADLKAETSDKKDKAPQTGDITDIMPYLMLLAGASLVIAAVCRKRR
;
A
#
# COMPACT_ATOMS: atom_id res chain seq x y z
N MET A 1 -45.33 -25.06 -20.53
CA MET A 1 -45.70 -25.59 -19.19
C MET A 1 -44.59 -26.55 -18.79
N LYS A 2 -43.70 -26.33 -17.81
CA LYS A 2 -43.55 -25.36 -16.70
C LYS A 2 -42.02 -25.09 -16.60
N ASN A 3 -41.56 -23.84 -16.69
CA ASN A 3 -41.03 -23.01 -15.60
C ASN A 3 -40.11 -23.71 -14.57
N GLY A 4 -38.87 -23.23 -14.44
CA GLY A 4 -38.01 -23.48 -13.28
C GLY A 4 -36.58 -22.93 -13.38
N LEU A 5 -36.43 -21.63 -13.08
CA LEU A 5 -35.24 -20.93 -12.59
C LEU A 5 -33.93 -20.89 -13.43
N LEU A 6 -33.70 -19.72 -14.06
CA LEU A 6 -32.36 -19.17 -14.25
C LEU A 6 -31.79 -18.74 -12.89
N LYS A 7 -30.57 -19.18 -12.55
CA LYS A 7 -29.66 -18.43 -11.70
C LYS A 7 -28.57 -17.85 -12.59
N ARG A 8 -28.49 -16.51 -12.61
CA ARG A 8 -27.39 -15.76 -13.24
C ARG A 8 -26.11 -16.10 -12.47
N VAL A 9 -25.11 -16.62 -13.17
CA VAL A 9 -23.75 -16.74 -12.67
C VAL A 9 -23.03 -15.46 -13.09
N ALA A 10 -22.66 -14.64 -12.12
CA ALA A 10 -21.75 -13.52 -12.33
C ALA A 10 -20.33 -14.11 -12.28
N VAL A 11 -19.58 -14.00 -13.38
CA VAL A 11 -18.14 -14.23 -13.41
C VAL A 11 -17.51 -12.84 -13.39
N PHE A 12 -16.83 -12.49 -12.30
CA PHE A 12 -16.10 -11.23 -12.19
C PHE A 12 -14.76 -11.37 -12.92
N SER A 13 -14.57 -10.53 -13.94
CA SER A 13 -13.26 -10.19 -14.52
C SER A 13 -12.69 -9.05 -13.66
N LEU A 14 -11.47 -9.21 -13.12
CA LEU A 14 -10.74 -8.12 -12.46
C LEU A 14 -9.71 -7.54 -13.47
N ALA A 15 -10.03 -6.37 -14.01
CA ALA A 15 -9.07 -5.47 -14.64
C ALA A 15 -9.32 -4.06 -14.08
N GLY A 16 -8.32 -3.47 -13.44
CA GLY A 16 -8.43 -2.15 -12.82
C GLY A 16 -7.09 -1.46 -12.72
N ALA A 17 -6.75 -0.66 -13.73
CA ALA A 17 -5.61 0.25 -13.74
C ALA A 17 -5.89 1.47 -12.85
N LEU A 18 -4.91 1.89 -12.04
CA LEU A 18 -4.93 3.20 -11.37
C LEU A 18 -3.56 3.89 -11.46
N ILE A 19 -3.61 5.04 -12.11
CA ILE A 19 -2.50 5.97 -12.36
C ILE A 19 -2.24 6.78 -11.09
N VAL A 20 -1.01 6.79 -10.58
CA VAL A 20 -0.54 7.79 -9.61
C VAL A 20 0.79 8.36 -10.08
N SER A 21 0.91 9.68 -10.05
CA SER A 21 2.16 10.41 -10.25
C SER A 21 2.39 11.41 -9.10
N PRO A 22 3.66 11.78 -8.84
CA PRO A 22 4.16 12.08 -7.50
C PRO A 22 4.54 13.56 -7.30
N LEU A 23 4.64 14.03 -6.05
CA LEU A 23 5.22 15.34 -5.72
C LEU A 23 6.00 15.33 -4.38
N SER A 24 7.29 15.03 -4.51
CA SER A 24 8.49 15.72 -4.00
C SER A 24 8.45 16.79 -2.87
N VAL A 25 9.31 16.56 -1.85
CA VAL A 25 10.53 17.34 -1.46
C VAL A 25 10.48 18.47 -0.41
N SER A 26 11.54 18.40 0.45
CA SER A 26 12.31 19.47 1.14
C SER A 26 11.88 19.81 2.57
N ALA A 27 12.60 19.46 3.65
CA ALA A 27 14.01 19.69 4.05
C ALA A 27 14.30 21.05 4.73
N GLU A 28 15.23 20.96 5.69
CA GLU A 28 16.11 22.00 6.31
C GLU A 28 15.54 22.82 7.49
N GLU A 29 16.05 22.57 8.71
CA GLU A 29 17.19 23.25 9.39
C GLU A 29 16.73 24.49 10.19
N SER A 30 17.23 24.89 11.35
CA SER A 30 18.41 24.54 12.15
C SER A 30 18.36 25.34 13.48
N ALA A 31 19.22 24.94 14.41
CA ALA A 31 20.02 25.79 15.31
C ALA A 31 19.43 26.34 16.63
N ASP A 32 19.76 25.60 17.70
CA ASP A 32 20.82 25.93 18.67
C ASP A 32 20.60 27.00 19.78
N ASN A 33 21.20 26.63 20.92
CA ASN A 33 21.76 27.43 22.01
C ASN A 33 20.96 27.80 23.28
N THR A 34 21.30 27.02 24.32
CA THR A 34 21.83 27.45 25.63
C THR A 34 20.93 28.26 26.58
N ALA A 35 20.67 27.71 27.76
CA ALA A 35 21.50 27.95 28.96
C ALA A 35 20.75 27.59 30.25
N ALA A 36 21.33 26.63 30.97
CA ALA A 36 21.52 26.56 32.42
C ALA A 36 20.68 27.49 33.34
N SER A 37 20.02 26.90 34.35
CA SER A 37 20.63 26.73 35.68
C SER A 37 19.59 26.26 36.72
N THR A 38 19.74 25.01 37.15
CA THR A 38 19.68 24.51 38.54
C THR A 38 18.65 25.10 39.53
N SER A 39 17.77 24.25 40.06
CA SER A 39 17.61 24.13 41.52
C SER A 39 17.06 22.75 41.92
N GLU A 40 18.01 21.98 42.39
CA GLU A 40 18.01 20.80 43.26
C GLU A 40 16.83 20.56 44.24
N VAL A 41 16.47 19.27 44.31
CA VAL A 41 15.89 18.48 45.42
C VAL A 41 14.37 18.49 45.62
N MET A 42 13.72 17.42 45.16
CA MET A 42 13.03 16.46 46.04
C MET A 42 13.08 15.05 45.42
N GLN A 43 13.81 14.13 46.08
CA GLN A 43 13.59 12.69 45.90
C GLN A 43 12.17 12.38 46.35
N GLN A 44 11.33 11.93 45.44
CA GLN A 44 10.07 11.28 45.76
C GLN A 44 10.11 9.89 45.13
N GLU A 45 9.87 8.89 45.98
CA GLU A 45 9.93 7.47 45.73
C GLU A 45 9.17 7.10 44.45
N SER A 46 9.84 6.43 43.51
CA SER A 46 9.17 5.79 42.37
C SER A 46 8.48 4.53 42.89
N ASP A 47 7.16 4.54 42.96
CA ASP A 47 6.38 3.32 43.03
C ASP A 47 6.69 2.49 41.77
N ALA A 48 7.36 1.35 41.97
CA ALA A 48 7.54 0.37 40.91
C ALA A 48 6.15 -0.17 40.55
N ALA A 49 5.71 0.08 39.31
CA ALA A 49 4.46 -0.43 38.78
C ALA A 49 4.38 -1.96 38.99
N ASP A 50 3.22 -2.43 39.45
CA ASP A 50 2.96 -3.84 39.67
C ASP A 50 2.99 -4.56 38.31
N PRO A 51 3.89 -5.54 38.07
CA PRO A 51 3.98 -6.25 36.80
C PRO A 51 2.74 -7.15 36.48
N SER A 52 1.69 -7.09 37.30
CA SER A 52 0.39 -7.72 37.07
C SER A 52 -0.75 -6.74 36.73
N ALA A 53 -0.48 -5.44 36.61
CA ALA A 53 -1.47 -4.44 36.24
C ALA A 53 -1.84 -4.56 34.75
N GLU A 54 -3.14 -4.77 34.47
CA GLU A 54 -3.69 -4.72 33.11
C GLU A 54 -3.56 -3.27 32.60
N MET A 55 -3.03 -3.06 31.38
CA MET A 55 -2.83 -1.73 30.80
C MET A 55 -3.93 -1.39 29.78
N ILE A 56 -4.15 -0.10 29.54
CA ILE A 56 -5.04 0.44 28.52
C ILE A 56 -4.34 1.52 27.71
N THR A 57 -4.70 1.61 26.44
CA THR A 57 -4.13 2.60 25.52
C THR A 57 -4.96 3.88 25.50
N VAL A 58 -4.30 5.03 25.47
CA VAL A 58 -4.90 6.33 25.28
C VAL A 58 -4.35 6.94 24.00
N ASP A 59 -5.15 6.97 22.93
CA ASP A 59 -4.79 7.59 21.65
C ASP A 59 -4.90 9.12 21.78
N MET A 60 -3.89 9.85 21.33
CA MET A 60 -3.79 11.28 21.56
C MET A 60 -3.71 12.07 20.25
N THR A 61 -4.54 13.09 20.14
CA THR A 61 -4.51 14.04 19.03
C THR A 61 -4.37 15.45 19.59
N ILE A 62 -3.68 16.33 18.90
CA ILE A 62 -3.65 17.76 19.20
C ILE A 62 -4.31 18.57 18.10
N GLU A 63 -4.97 19.66 18.48
CA GLU A 63 -5.56 20.65 17.57
C GLU A 63 -4.96 22.03 17.85
N TYR A 64 -4.58 22.73 16.77
CA TYR A 64 -3.91 24.03 16.82
C TYR A 64 -4.19 24.82 15.53
N VAL A 65 -3.72 26.06 15.46
CA VAL A 65 -3.81 26.90 14.26
C VAL A 65 -2.47 26.86 13.56
N ASP A 66 -2.48 26.48 12.28
CA ASP A 66 -1.27 26.33 11.47
C ASP A 66 -0.77 27.67 10.89
N THR A 67 0.39 27.64 10.22
CA THR A 67 0.95 28.82 9.52
C THR A 67 0.07 29.37 8.39
N ALA A 68 -0.91 28.61 7.88
CA ALA A 68 -1.89 29.10 6.92
C ALA A 68 -3.07 29.84 7.58
N GLY A 69 -3.15 29.80 8.92
CA GLY A 69 -4.24 30.40 9.69
C GLY A 69 -5.48 29.51 9.78
N GLU A 70 -5.34 28.21 9.48
CA GLU A 70 -6.41 27.22 9.52
C GLU A 70 -6.26 26.28 10.72
N MET A 71 -7.32 25.56 11.08
CA MET A 71 -7.21 24.53 12.11
C MET A 71 -6.49 23.30 11.55
N ALA A 72 -5.42 22.90 12.23
CA ALA A 72 -4.69 21.67 12.01
C ALA A 72 -4.93 20.67 13.13
N TYR A 73 -4.81 19.39 12.79
CA TYR A 73 -4.92 18.25 13.70
C TYR A 73 -3.70 17.38 13.49
N GLN A 74 -3.01 17.02 14.57
CA GLN A 74 -1.85 16.15 14.52
C GLN A 74 -2.08 14.98 15.48
N ASP A 75 -1.96 13.76 14.95
CA ASP A 75 -1.83 12.56 15.77
C ASP A 75 -0.45 12.57 16.42
N ILE A 76 -0.42 12.46 17.74
CA ILE A 76 0.83 12.45 18.53
C ILE A 76 1.09 11.08 19.15
N GLY A 77 0.43 10.04 18.60
CA GLY A 77 0.55 8.66 19.02
C GLY A 77 -0.27 8.35 20.25
N SER A 78 0.08 7.25 20.90
CA SER A 78 -0.68 6.69 22.02
C SER A 78 0.20 6.54 23.26
N MET A 79 -0.41 6.62 24.43
CA MET A 79 0.28 6.32 25.69
C MET A 79 -0.43 5.21 26.46
N GLU A 80 0.35 4.41 27.19
CA GLU A 80 -0.19 3.35 28.04
C GLU A 80 -0.52 3.89 29.44
N LEU A 81 -1.64 3.46 30.02
CA LEU A 81 -2.10 3.82 31.36
C LEU A 81 -2.56 2.55 32.07
N GLU A 82 -2.37 2.45 33.39
CA GLU A 82 -2.89 1.29 34.13
C GLU A 82 -4.42 1.28 34.08
N LYS A 83 -5.02 0.12 33.85
CA LYS A 83 -6.47 -0.04 33.89
C LYS A 83 -6.98 0.29 35.29
N GLY A 84 -7.98 1.16 35.35
CA GLY A 84 -8.48 1.71 36.59
C GLY A 84 -7.86 3.07 36.98
N SER A 85 -6.85 3.56 36.24
CA SER A 85 -6.41 4.96 36.34
C SER A 85 -7.52 5.93 35.94
N THR A 86 -7.45 7.15 36.45
CA THR A 86 -8.49 8.16 36.24
C THR A 86 -8.26 8.99 34.98
N TYR A 87 -9.30 9.67 34.49
CA TYR A 87 -9.14 10.67 33.43
C TYR A 87 -8.15 11.77 33.82
N GLN A 88 -8.05 12.15 35.10
CA GLN A 88 -7.05 13.12 35.55
C GLN A 88 -5.62 12.58 35.38
N ASP A 89 -5.38 11.32 35.72
CA ASP A 89 -4.07 10.69 35.54
C ASP A 89 -3.66 10.64 34.06
N ALA A 90 -4.63 10.34 33.18
CA ALA A 90 -4.42 10.37 31.74
C ALA A 90 -4.04 11.79 31.24
N ILE A 91 -4.74 12.82 31.73
CA ILE A 91 -4.45 14.21 31.37
C ILE A 91 -3.04 14.62 31.80
N ASP A 92 -2.68 14.30 33.05
CA ASP A 92 -1.41 14.71 33.62
C ASP A 92 -0.24 14.00 32.93
N LYS A 93 -0.41 12.73 32.56
CA LYS A 93 0.58 11.98 31.77
C LYS A 93 0.70 12.52 30.34
N ALA A 94 -0.40 12.72 29.64
CA ALA A 94 -0.41 13.20 28.26
C ALA A 94 0.30 14.57 28.13
N LYS A 95 0.08 15.50 29.06
CA LYS A 95 0.72 16.82 29.04
C LYS A 95 2.24 16.81 29.13
N THR A 96 2.84 15.70 29.58
CA THR A 96 4.31 15.58 29.66
C THR A 96 4.97 15.24 28.33
N VAL A 97 4.20 14.74 27.36
CA VAL A 97 4.71 14.23 26.09
C VAL A 97 4.29 15.08 24.88
N ILE A 98 3.34 16.01 25.04
CA ILE A 98 2.92 16.89 23.94
C ILE A 98 4.03 17.88 23.60
N ALA A 99 4.55 17.80 22.37
CA ALA A 99 5.49 18.76 21.79
C ALA A 99 4.76 19.85 20.97
N GLU A 100 5.42 20.99 20.78
CA GLU A 100 4.92 22.06 19.91
C GLU A 100 5.10 21.67 18.42
N PRO A 101 4.02 21.71 17.60
CA PRO A 101 4.12 21.41 16.17
C PRO A 101 4.98 22.42 15.40
N ALA A 102 5.74 21.93 14.42
CA ALA A 102 6.63 22.76 13.61
C ALA A 102 5.89 23.76 12.71
N ASP A 103 4.66 23.44 12.31
CA ASP A 103 3.79 24.24 11.45
C ASP A 103 2.77 25.09 12.23
N MET A 104 2.92 25.19 13.55
CA MET A 104 2.06 26.04 14.39
C MET A 104 2.26 27.53 14.07
N THR A 105 1.17 28.29 14.06
CA THR A 105 1.20 29.72 13.73
C THR A 105 2.01 30.55 14.72
N THR A 106 2.71 31.57 14.19
CA THR A 106 3.32 32.64 14.99
C THR A 106 2.46 33.90 15.08
N GLU A 107 1.31 33.93 14.39
CA GLU A 107 0.39 35.10 14.40
C GLU A 107 -0.31 35.25 15.75
N TYR A 108 -0.70 34.13 16.37
CA TYR A 108 -1.33 34.08 17.68
C TYR A 108 -0.35 33.52 18.70
N ARG A 109 -0.21 34.17 19.85
CA ARG A 109 0.79 33.77 20.83
C ARG A 109 0.32 32.51 21.58
N PHE A 110 0.93 31.38 21.29
CA PHE A 110 0.78 30.16 22.09
C PHE A 110 1.37 30.35 23.51
N LEU A 111 0.67 29.85 24.53
CA LEU A 111 1.06 30.01 25.93
C LEU A 111 1.86 28.83 26.51
N GLY A 112 2.17 27.80 25.71
CA GLY A 112 2.80 26.57 26.22
C GLY A 112 1.81 25.67 26.96
N GLU A 113 0.51 25.91 26.81
CA GLU A 113 -0.54 25.19 27.54
C GLU A 113 -1.46 24.43 26.57
N TRP A 114 -1.69 23.15 26.88
CA TRP A 114 -2.63 22.27 26.17
C TRP A 114 -3.82 21.97 27.07
N ARG A 115 -5.04 22.07 26.53
CA ARG A 115 -6.28 21.81 27.27
C ARG A 115 -7.11 20.74 26.58
N LEU A 116 -7.89 19.96 27.32
CA LEU A 116 -8.98 19.21 26.71
C LEU A 116 -10.23 20.08 26.57
N PRO A 117 -10.88 20.10 25.41
CA PRO A 117 -12.23 20.60 25.30
C PRO A 117 -13.15 19.78 26.21
N TYR A 118 -14.05 20.46 26.94
CA TYR A 118 -14.94 19.92 27.97
C TYR A 118 -15.33 18.43 27.81
N MET A 119 -14.82 17.58 28.71
CA MET A 119 -15.34 16.23 28.95
C MET A 119 -16.43 16.35 30.01
N GLY A 120 -17.70 16.11 29.68
CA GLY A 120 -18.84 16.27 30.59
C GLY A 120 -18.91 15.27 31.76
N GLY A 121 -17.79 14.66 32.16
CA GLY A 121 -17.67 13.63 33.20
C GLY A 121 -16.79 14.06 34.38
N ASP A 122 -16.83 13.28 35.47
CA ASP A 122 -15.95 13.46 36.63
C ASP A 122 -14.54 12.98 36.25
N LEU A 123 -13.54 13.86 36.34
CA LEU A 123 -12.15 13.55 36.00
C LEU A 123 -11.55 12.45 36.90
N ASN A 124 -12.16 12.17 38.06
CA ASN A 124 -11.77 11.07 38.93
C ASN A 124 -12.41 9.72 38.52
N THR A 125 -13.16 9.66 37.43
CA THR A 125 -13.73 8.42 36.92
C THR A 125 -12.62 7.52 36.38
N THR A 126 -12.66 6.24 36.73
CA THR A 126 -11.68 5.25 36.27
C THR A 126 -11.93 4.87 34.81
N ILE A 127 -10.83 4.65 34.09
CA ILE A 127 -10.83 4.24 32.69
C ILE A 127 -10.62 2.72 32.65
N GLU A 128 -11.58 2.00 32.08
CA GLU A 128 -11.61 0.53 32.08
C GLU A 128 -11.30 -0.08 30.70
N LYS A 129 -11.16 0.77 29.66
CA LYS A 129 -10.95 0.42 28.26
C LYS A 129 -10.15 1.52 27.58
N SER A 130 -9.48 1.22 26.47
CA SER A 130 -8.79 2.22 25.67
C SER A 130 -9.71 3.37 25.25
N ILE A 131 -9.17 4.59 25.24
CA ILE A 131 -9.89 5.83 24.95
C ILE A 131 -9.07 6.71 23.98
N SER A 132 -9.72 7.70 23.36
CA SER A 132 -9.05 8.73 22.57
C SER A 132 -9.27 10.11 23.19
N MET A 133 -8.25 10.97 23.13
CA MET A 133 -8.20 12.28 23.76
C MET A 133 -7.64 13.33 22.79
N THR A 134 -8.39 14.43 22.60
CA THR A 134 -7.95 15.55 21.75
C THR A 134 -7.61 16.78 22.60
N PHE A 135 -6.39 17.30 22.46
CA PHE A 135 -5.90 18.46 23.20
C PHE A 135 -5.83 19.70 22.30
N SER A 136 -6.38 20.81 22.77
CA SER A 136 -6.44 22.10 22.10
C SER A 136 -5.35 23.03 22.61
N ALA A 137 -4.61 23.67 21.69
CA ALA A 137 -3.63 24.69 22.01
C ALA A 137 -4.30 25.92 22.67
N VAL A 138 -3.66 26.48 23.70
CA VAL A 138 -4.11 27.67 24.42
C VAL A 138 -3.31 28.89 23.97
N TYR A 139 -4.02 29.93 23.53
CA TYR A 139 -3.45 31.18 23.02
C TYR A 139 -3.68 32.35 23.97
N GLU A 140 -2.85 33.39 23.89
CA GLU A 140 -3.03 34.64 24.64
C GLU A 140 -4.36 35.30 24.27
N GLU A 141 -4.69 35.32 22.99
CA GLU A 141 -6.00 35.73 22.49
C GLU A 141 -7.01 34.57 22.48
N LYS A 142 -8.30 34.91 22.64
CA LYS A 142 -9.37 33.93 22.44
C LYS A 142 -9.65 33.79 20.95
N LEU A 143 -9.42 32.59 20.43
CA LEU A 143 -9.67 32.28 19.02
C LEU A 143 -11.01 31.58 18.84
N VAL A 144 -11.66 31.87 17.70
CA VAL A 144 -12.94 31.27 17.31
C VAL A 144 -12.79 30.68 15.92
N GLN A 145 -13.10 29.39 15.77
CA GLN A 145 -13.29 28.79 14.45
C GLN A 145 -14.75 28.95 14.05
N ARG A 146 -15.02 29.79 13.04
CA ARG A 146 -16.36 30.08 12.56
C ARG A 146 -16.71 29.27 11.32
N HIS A 147 -17.75 28.47 11.42
CA HIS A 147 -18.40 27.78 10.31
C HIS A 147 -19.62 28.58 9.83
N THR A 148 -19.58 29.16 8.63
CA THR A 148 -20.67 29.95 8.07
C THR A 148 -21.40 29.16 6.98
N SER A 149 -22.67 28.82 7.21
CA SER A 149 -23.51 28.09 6.26
C SER A 149 -24.61 28.96 5.65
N TYR A 150 -24.73 28.96 4.32
CA TYR A 150 -25.77 29.70 3.58
C TYR A 150 -26.03 29.05 2.20
N TYR A 151 -27.11 29.43 1.51
CA TYR A 151 -27.35 29.01 0.12
C TYR A 151 -26.85 30.07 -0.85
N GLY A 152 -25.91 29.67 -1.70
CA GLY A 152 -25.21 30.53 -2.65
C GLY A 152 -26.05 30.93 -3.85
N GLU A 153 -25.49 31.79 -4.71
CA GLU A 153 -26.10 32.24 -5.97
C GLU A 153 -26.48 31.09 -6.93
N ASP A 154 -25.78 29.96 -6.83
CA ASP A 154 -25.99 28.73 -7.61
C ASP A 154 -27.04 27.80 -6.99
N GLY A 155 -27.59 28.11 -5.82
CA GLY A 155 -28.60 27.32 -5.11
C GLY A 155 -28.01 26.18 -4.26
N PHE A 156 -26.68 25.99 -4.33
CA PHE A 156 -25.96 25.04 -3.48
C PHE A 156 -25.75 25.62 -2.09
N ARG A 157 -25.77 24.75 -1.08
CA ARG A 157 -25.36 25.07 0.27
C ARG A 157 -23.85 25.26 0.29
N LYS A 158 -23.41 26.43 0.73
CA LYS A 158 -22.01 26.78 0.95
C LYS A 158 -21.70 26.72 2.44
N THR A 159 -20.52 26.20 2.78
CA THR A 159 -19.97 26.24 4.13
C THR A 159 -18.55 26.79 4.06
N GLU A 160 -18.33 27.94 4.68
CA GLU A 160 -17.02 28.58 4.81
C GLU A 160 -16.49 28.39 6.23
N ARG A 161 -15.17 28.24 6.36
CA ARG A 161 -14.47 28.13 7.65
C ARG A 161 -13.44 29.23 7.74
N GLU A 162 -13.30 29.83 8.92
CA GLU A 162 -12.24 30.81 9.19
C GLU A 162 -11.89 30.85 10.69
N ILE A 163 -10.66 31.23 11.00
CA ILE A 163 -10.20 31.55 12.35
C ILE A 163 -10.33 33.04 12.61
N ILE A 164 -10.90 33.40 13.76
CA ILE A 164 -11.14 34.78 14.18
C ILE A 164 -10.50 35.03 15.53
N ASN A 165 -9.69 36.08 15.61
CA ASN A 165 -9.23 36.63 16.88
C ASN A 165 -10.36 37.43 17.56
N ALA A 166 -10.92 36.89 18.64
CA ALA A 166 -11.97 37.55 19.42
C ALA A 166 -11.41 38.45 20.55
N GLY A 167 -10.09 38.42 20.77
CA GLY A 167 -9.36 39.17 21.80
C GLY A 167 -9.28 38.44 23.15
N ALA A 168 -8.26 38.76 23.96
CA ALA A 168 -7.95 38.06 25.22
C ALA A 168 -9.10 38.03 26.26
N GLY A 169 -9.98 39.04 26.25
CA GLY A 169 -11.15 39.15 27.13
C GLY A 169 -12.48 38.82 26.45
N ALA A 170 -12.46 38.08 25.34
CA ALA A 170 -13.66 37.75 24.60
C ALA A 170 -14.66 37.01 25.48
N THR A 171 -15.93 37.38 25.35
CA THR A 171 -17.07 36.69 25.96
C THR A 171 -17.96 36.09 24.88
N TYR A 172 -18.77 35.09 25.24
CA TYR A 172 -19.75 34.53 24.31
C TYR A 172 -20.65 35.60 23.67
N ASP A 173 -20.98 36.67 24.41
CA ASP A 173 -21.77 37.79 23.90
C ASP A 173 -20.99 38.73 22.97
N SER A 174 -19.68 38.91 23.18
CA SER A 174 -18.86 39.68 22.24
C SER A 174 -18.63 38.91 20.94
N VAL A 175 -18.49 37.58 21.02
CA VAL A 175 -18.39 36.71 19.82
C VAL A 175 -19.70 36.74 19.04
N LYS A 176 -20.87 36.58 19.67
CA LYS A 176 -22.17 36.71 18.97
C LYS A 176 -22.31 38.01 18.18
N LYS A 177 -21.90 39.14 18.77
CA LYS A 177 -21.91 40.44 18.07
C LYS A 177 -20.98 40.46 16.86
N LEU A 178 -19.80 39.84 16.98
CA LEU A 178 -18.85 39.72 15.86
C LEU A 178 -19.44 38.86 14.73
N LEU A 179 -20.14 37.79 15.06
CA LEU A 179 -20.83 36.93 14.09
C LEU A 179 -21.97 37.68 13.36
N ASP A 180 -22.72 38.53 14.08
CA ASP A 180 -23.79 39.36 13.51
C ASP A 180 -23.29 40.35 12.44
N GLU A 181 -22.01 40.73 12.44
CA GLU A 181 -21.44 41.68 11.47
C GLU A 181 -21.23 41.08 10.07
N VAL A 182 -21.33 39.75 9.92
CA VAL A 182 -21.13 39.06 8.64
C VAL A 182 -22.32 39.32 7.72
N ASP A 183 -22.07 40.06 6.64
CA ASP A 183 -23.04 40.29 5.57
C ASP A 183 -22.80 39.31 4.40
N LYS A 184 -23.78 38.43 4.18
CA LYS A 184 -23.83 37.53 3.01
C LYS A 184 -24.92 37.89 2.02
N SER A 185 -25.60 39.02 2.19
CA SER A 185 -26.76 39.39 1.36
C SER A 185 -26.45 39.47 -0.15
N GLY A 186 -25.20 39.81 -0.52
CA GLY A 186 -24.71 39.83 -1.90
C GLY A 186 -24.21 38.49 -2.44
N SER A 187 -24.36 37.40 -1.71
CA SER A 187 -23.89 36.06 -2.09
C SER A 187 -25.00 35.00 -2.01
N LEU A 188 -26.24 35.42 -1.73
CA LEU A 188 -27.39 34.53 -1.63
C LEU A 188 -28.01 34.28 -3.01
N TYR A 189 -28.73 33.16 -3.14
CA TYR A 189 -29.59 32.90 -4.29
C TYR A 189 -30.54 34.08 -4.57
N ASP A 190 -30.74 34.40 -5.85
CA ASP A 190 -31.51 35.58 -6.26
C ASP A 190 -32.92 35.59 -5.64
N GLY A 191 -33.30 36.73 -5.07
CA GLY A 191 -34.56 36.92 -4.37
C GLY A 191 -34.64 36.35 -2.95
N LEU A 192 -33.68 35.55 -2.49
CA LEU A 192 -33.62 35.05 -1.12
C LEU A 192 -33.26 36.18 -0.15
N LYS A 193 -34.03 36.33 0.94
CA LYS A 193 -33.93 37.49 1.84
C LYS A 193 -33.41 37.07 3.20
N PHE A 194 -32.15 37.40 3.45
CA PHE A 194 -31.51 37.24 4.75
C PHE A 194 -32.35 37.87 5.88
N ALA A 195 -32.57 37.10 6.95
CA ALA A 195 -33.35 37.54 8.12
C ALA A 195 -32.53 37.59 9.41
N GLY A 196 -31.29 37.09 9.39
CA GLY A 196 -30.41 36.98 10.54
C GLY A 196 -29.69 35.64 10.57
N TRP A 197 -28.77 35.49 11.51
CA TRP A 197 -28.01 34.26 11.71
C TRP A 197 -28.61 33.42 12.84
N HIS A 198 -28.55 32.11 12.68
CA HIS A 198 -28.80 31.14 13.74
C HIS A 198 -27.47 30.57 14.20
N TYR A 199 -27.18 30.77 15.48
CA TYR A 199 -25.90 30.39 16.07
C TYR A 199 -25.98 29.08 16.81
N TYR A 200 -24.92 28.30 16.68
CA TYR A 200 -24.63 27.15 17.50
C TYR A 200 -23.21 27.28 18.02
N ILE A 201 -23.06 27.51 19.32
CA ILE A 201 -21.76 27.66 19.98
C ILE A 201 -21.66 26.51 20.98
N MET A 202 -20.61 25.68 20.86
CA MET A 202 -20.39 24.60 21.84
C MET A 202 -19.53 25.11 23.00
N PRO A 203 -19.91 24.82 24.26
CA PRO A 203 -21.16 24.19 24.70
C PRO A 203 -22.35 25.18 24.68
N MET A 204 -23.54 24.66 24.32
CA MET A 204 -24.74 25.42 23.93
C MET A 204 -25.32 26.44 24.94
N TYR A 205 -24.80 26.53 26.17
CA TYR A 205 -25.43 27.28 27.26
C TYR A 205 -24.47 28.10 28.14
N GLU A 206 -23.23 28.32 27.72
CA GLU A 206 -22.28 29.09 28.53
C GLU A 206 -22.46 30.61 28.43
N THR A 207 -22.31 31.27 29.58
CA THR A 207 -22.26 32.73 29.73
C THR A 207 -20.94 33.09 30.40
N GLY A 208 -20.19 34.04 29.87
CA GLY A 208 -18.91 34.46 30.43
C GLY A 208 -17.81 34.59 29.39
N GLU A 209 -16.57 34.57 29.86
CA GLU A 209 -15.37 34.59 29.02
C GLU A 209 -15.20 33.28 28.24
N LEU A 210 -14.64 33.36 27.03
CA LEU A 210 -14.31 32.18 26.25
C LEU A 210 -13.15 31.41 26.92
N PRO A 211 -13.14 30.08 26.79
CA PRO A 211 -12.08 29.27 27.35
C PRO A 211 -10.78 29.47 26.53
N GLY A 212 -9.60 29.15 27.09
CA GLY A 212 -8.27 29.57 26.57
C GLY A 212 -7.78 29.06 25.20
N GLY A 213 -8.47 28.13 24.54
CA GLY A 213 -8.12 27.63 23.20
C GLY A 213 -9.21 27.92 22.18
N VAL A 214 -9.15 27.25 21.03
CA VAL A 214 -10.06 27.57 19.91
C VAL A 214 -11.49 27.14 20.22
N THR A 215 -12.44 28.05 20.04
CA THR A 215 -13.87 27.80 20.28
C THR A 215 -14.61 27.63 18.97
N ASN A 216 -15.25 26.47 18.81
CA ASN A 216 -16.01 26.14 17.62
C ASN A 216 -17.38 26.82 17.61
N VAL A 217 -17.65 27.58 16.55
CA VAL A 217 -18.90 28.31 16.37
C VAL A 217 -19.45 28.05 14.99
N SER A 218 -20.72 27.67 14.90
CA SER A 218 -21.45 27.58 13.64
C SER A 218 -22.51 28.66 13.57
N GLN A 219 -22.62 29.30 12.41
CA GLN A 219 -23.70 30.21 12.07
C GLN A 219 -24.36 29.77 10.76
N THR A 220 -25.68 29.67 10.77
CA THR A 220 -26.48 29.31 9.59
C THR A 220 -27.39 30.47 9.25
N ALA A 221 -27.40 30.88 7.99
CA ALA A 221 -28.26 31.97 7.53
C ALA A 221 -29.74 31.58 7.66
N GLY A 222 -30.51 32.42 8.33
CA GLY A 222 -31.97 32.36 8.37
C GLY A 222 -32.57 33.30 7.31
N TYR A 223 -33.75 32.95 6.82
CA TYR A 223 -34.39 33.66 5.71
C TYR A 223 -35.81 34.11 6.07
N SER A 224 -36.24 35.25 5.52
CA SER A 224 -37.60 35.80 5.74
C SER A 224 -38.63 35.23 4.76
N ASN A 225 -38.15 34.70 3.63
CA ASN A 225 -38.88 33.92 2.65
C ASN A 225 -38.30 32.49 2.58
N CYS A 226 -38.93 31.61 1.81
CA CYS A 226 -38.57 30.20 1.73
C CYS A 226 -37.83 29.91 0.43
N LEU A 227 -36.85 29.00 0.49
CA LEU A 227 -36.17 28.44 -0.67
C LEU A 227 -36.70 27.04 -0.93
N VAL A 228 -37.23 26.79 -2.12
CA VAL A 228 -37.57 25.44 -2.57
C VAL A 228 -36.49 24.99 -3.55
N ARG A 229 -35.89 23.83 -3.32
CA ARG A 229 -34.86 23.26 -4.20
C ARG A 229 -35.36 21.96 -4.81
N PHE A 230 -35.18 21.81 -6.12
CA PHE A 230 -35.42 20.60 -6.89
C PHE A 230 -34.07 20.03 -7.28
N ILE A 231 -33.67 18.95 -6.61
CA ILE A 231 -32.34 18.36 -6.71
C ILE A 231 -32.47 17.01 -7.42
N ILE A 232 -31.70 16.82 -8.49
CA ILE A 232 -31.73 15.60 -9.31
C ILE A 232 -30.34 14.95 -9.31
N ASN A 233 -30.33 13.65 -9.00
CA ASN A 233 -29.19 12.76 -9.19
C ASN A 233 -29.68 11.51 -9.95
N PRO A 234 -29.15 11.19 -11.13
CA PRO A 234 -29.60 10.05 -11.94
C PRO A 234 -29.04 8.70 -11.48
N ASP A 235 -27.88 8.66 -10.83
CA ASP A 235 -27.06 7.44 -10.71
C ASP A 235 -27.22 6.71 -9.39
N ASP A 236 -27.83 7.33 -8.38
CA ASP A 236 -28.00 6.72 -7.06
C ASP A 236 -29.41 6.94 -6.50
N PRO A 237 -30.25 5.89 -6.37
CA PRO A 237 -31.56 5.98 -5.72
C PRO A 237 -31.50 6.01 -4.18
N TYR A 238 -30.35 5.77 -3.54
CA TYR A 238 -30.13 5.70 -2.08
C TYR A 238 -29.34 6.87 -1.49
N TRP A 239 -29.00 7.86 -2.32
CA TRP A 239 -28.14 9.02 -2.05
C TRP A 239 -28.43 9.88 -0.79
N MET A 240 -29.53 9.67 -0.08
CA MET A 240 -29.90 10.42 1.13
C MET A 240 -29.12 9.99 2.38
N ASP A 241 -28.52 8.79 2.40
CA ASP A 241 -27.88 8.25 3.60
C ASP A 241 -26.50 8.87 3.91
N THR A 242 -25.98 9.72 3.02
CA THR A 242 -24.67 10.39 3.16
C THR A 242 -24.72 11.69 3.97
N GLY A 243 -25.91 12.19 4.31
CA GLY A 243 -26.09 13.41 5.11
C GLY A 243 -25.78 14.73 4.40
N ASN A 244 -25.27 14.72 3.16
CA ASN A 244 -25.02 15.92 2.35
C ASN A 244 -25.67 15.81 0.97
N VAL A 245 -26.87 16.37 0.85
CA VAL A 245 -27.71 16.24 -0.34
C VAL A 245 -27.18 17.00 -1.59
N ASP A 246 -26.18 17.84 -1.42
CA ASP A 246 -25.60 18.57 -2.53
C ASP A 246 -24.43 17.79 -3.18
N GLN A 247 -23.88 16.80 -2.49
CA GLN A 247 -22.76 15.98 -2.97
C GLN A 247 -23.28 14.90 -3.93
N GLY A 248 -22.98 15.04 -5.23
CA GLY A 248 -23.48 14.16 -6.29
C GLY A 248 -24.74 14.67 -7.01
N ALA A 249 -25.26 15.86 -6.64
CA ALA A 249 -26.33 16.49 -7.39
C ALA A 249 -25.83 16.94 -8.78
N GLU A 250 -26.44 16.43 -9.85
CA GLU A 250 -26.12 16.85 -11.22
C GLU A 250 -26.88 18.11 -11.61
N TYR A 251 -28.08 18.29 -11.06
CA TYR A 251 -28.94 19.42 -11.38
C TYR A 251 -29.67 19.94 -10.14
N ILE A 252 -29.64 21.26 -9.94
CA ILE A 252 -30.40 21.97 -8.90
C ILE A 252 -31.17 23.12 -9.54
N GLN A 253 -32.49 23.12 -9.37
CA GLN A 253 -33.33 24.28 -9.67
C GLN A 253 -33.96 24.82 -8.40
N CYS A 254 -33.85 26.12 -8.16
CA CYS A 254 -34.44 26.75 -6.99
C CYS A 254 -35.60 27.69 -7.33
N GLN A 255 -36.55 27.79 -6.40
CA GLN A 255 -37.62 28.77 -6.41
C GLN A 255 -37.69 29.48 -5.05
N VAL A 256 -37.81 30.80 -5.07
CA VAL A 256 -37.96 31.59 -3.85
C VAL A 256 -39.41 32.03 -3.69
N VAL A 257 -40.05 31.65 -2.59
CA VAL A 257 -41.48 31.89 -2.34
C VAL A 257 -41.77 32.39 -0.93
N ASN A 258 -42.95 32.96 -0.70
CA ASN A 258 -43.38 33.35 0.65
C ASN A 258 -43.94 32.13 1.40
N ASP A 259 -43.93 32.18 2.72
CA ASP A 259 -44.60 31.17 3.56
C ASP A 259 -46.09 31.03 3.20
N GLY A 260 -46.58 29.78 3.22
CA GLY A 260 -47.93 29.41 2.82
C GLY A 260 -48.19 29.44 1.30
N THR A 261 -47.17 29.69 0.47
CA THR A 261 -47.31 29.65 -0.99
C THR A 261 -47.46 28.21 -1.47
N THR A 262 -48.53 27.92 -2.19
CA THR A 262 -48.66 26.67 -2.95
C THR A 262 -47.92 26.80 -4.28
N ILE A 263 -46.93 25.95 -4.49
CA ILE A 263 -46.18 25.83 -5.73
C ILE A 263 -46.63 24.60 -6.52
N SER A 264 -46.43 24.63 -7.83
CA SER A 264 -46.54 23.44 -8.67
C SER A 264 -45.21 22.70 -8.70
N ILE A 265 -45.24 21.38 -8.62
CA ILE A 265 -44.05 20.54 -8.77
C ILE A 265 -43.71 20.47 -10.26
N PRO A 266 -42.52 20.89 -10.71
CA PRO A 266 -42.16 20.80 -12.11
C PRO A 266 -42.06 19.34 -12.54
N LYS A 267 -42.49 19.08 -13.78
CA LYS A 267 -42.47 17.74 -14.39
C LYS A 267 -41.46 17.61 -15.52
N ASN A 268 -40.90 18.74 -15.98
CA ASN A 268 -39.95 18.81 -17.08
C ASN A 268 -38.72 19.58 -16.59
N PHE A 269 -37.54 19.02 -16.82
CA PHE A 269 -36.26 19.63 -16.47
C PHE A 269 -35.35 19.54 -17.70
N GLU A 270 -34.55 20.58 -17.93
CA GLU A 270 -33.64 20.61 -19.07
C GLU A 270 -32.67 19.43 -19.00
N GLY A 271 -32.59 18.63 -20.05
CA GLY A 271 -31.77 17.42 -20.09
C GLY A 271 -32.38 16.19 -19.40
N TYR A 272 -33.65 16.24 -18.96
CA TYR A 272 -34.36 15.09 -18.37
C TYR A 272 -35.73 14.81 -19.01
N GLU A 273 -35.91 13.58 -19.51
CA GLU A 273 -37.14 13.05 -20.08
C GLU A 273 -38.25 12.92 -19.04
N SER A 274 -37.89 12.46 -17.83
CA SER A 274 -38.80 12.36 -16.69
C SER A 274 -38.03 12.40 -15.38
N VAL A 275 -38.69 12.86 -14.31
CA VAL A 275 -38.12 12.91 -12.96
C VAL A 275 -39.14 12.32 -11.99
N THR A 276 -38.68 11.41 -11.13
CA THR A 276 -39.46 10.83 -10.04
C THR A 276 -39.01 11.44 -8.72
N TRP A 277 -39.95 12.00 -7.95
CA TRP A 277 -39.68 12.67 -6.66
C TRP A 277 -39.90 11.73 -5.48
N LYS A 278 -38.99 11.73 -4.51
CA LYS A 278 -39.18 11.05 -3.22
C LYS A 278 -40.16 11.81 -2.32
N GLU A 279 -40.66 11.17 -1.27
CA GLU A 279 -41.51 11.78 -0.21
C GLU A 279 -40.74 12.75 0.71
N THR A 280 -40.18 13.80 0.12
CA THR A 280 -39.53 14.93 0.78
C THR A 280 -39.81 16.21 0.00
N PRO A 281 -39.93 17.39 0.64
CA PRO A 281 -39.83 17.68 2.08
C PRO A 281 -41.00 17.12 2.91
N HIS A 282 -40.93 17.25 4.24
CA HIS A 282 -42.01 16.88 5.16
C HIS A 282 -43.38 17.40 4.66
N ASP A 283 -44.41 16.54 4.67
CA ASP A 283 -45.77 16.75 4.13
C ASP A 283 -45.94 16.71 2.60
N TYR A 284 -44.87 16.49 1.82
CA TYR A 284 -45.01 16.10 0.42
C TYR A 284 -45.35 14.61 0.30
N MET A 285 -46.40 14.29 -0.47
CA MET A 285 -46.70 12.91 -0.86
C MET A 285 -46.28 12.68 -2.31
N GLU A 286 -45.60 11.57 -2.55
CA GLU A 286 -45.10 11.18 -3.87
C GLU A 286 -46.23 11.23 -4.92
N GLY A 287 -45.92 11.79 -6.10
CA GLY A 287 -46.86 11.95 -7.20
C GLY A 287 -47.82 13.14 -7.07
N SER A 288 -47.71 13.97 -6.02
CA SER A 288 -48.50 15.20 -5.90
C SER A 288 -48.03 16.27 -6.89
N ASP A 289 -48.98 16.94 -7.57
CA ASP A 289 -48.69 17.99 -8.56
C ASP A 289 -48.38 19.37 -7.94
N SER A 290 -48.57 19.52 -6.63
CA SER A 290 -48.37 20.77 -5.92
C SER A 290 -47.95 20.54 -4.49
N TYR A 291 -47.24 21.51 -3.90
CA TYR A 291 -46.84 21.51 -2.50
C TYR A 291 -47.07 22.88 -1.89
N THR A 292 -47.62 22.93 -0.68
CA THR A 292 -47.77 24.18 0.07
C THR A 292 -46.58 24.34 0.99
N VAL A 293 -45.74 25.33 0.69
CA VAL A 293 -44.55 25.59 1.48
C VAL A 293 -44.97 26.10 2.85
N ALA A 294 -44.59 25.37 3.89
CA ALA A 294 -44.79 25.75 5.28
C ALA A 294 -43.43 25.99 5.94
N ARG A 295 -43.27 27.17 6.55
CA ARG A 295 -42.12 27.49 7.39
C ARG A 295 -42.20 26.69 8.70
N VAL A 296 -41.45 25.59 8.77
CA VAL A 296 -41.32 24.76 9.98
C VAL A 296 -40.16 25.18 10.89
N SER A 297 -39.18 25.92 10.37
CA SER A 297 -38.03 26.47 11.09
C SER A 297 -37.47 27.72 10.41
N ASP A 298 -36.53 28.41 11.06
CA ASP A 298 -36.02 29.69 10.57
C ASP A 298 -35.12 29.62 9.33
N ALA A 299 -34.66 28.43 8.94
CA ALA A 299 -33.94 28.20 7.69
C ALA A 299 -34.89 28.03 6.48
N SER A 300 -36.15 27.62 6.69
CA SER A 300 -37.22 27.54 5.67
C SER A 300 -36.79 27.07 4.27
N VAL A 301 -36.04 25.97 4.22
CA VAL A 301 -35.65 25.33 2.96
C VAL A 301 -36.43 24.03 2.78
N ALA A 302 -36.96 23.84 1.58
CA ALA A 302 -37.76 22.68 1.17
C ALA A 302 -37.04 21.96 0.03
N ASP A 303 -36.43 20.82 0.35
CA ASP A 303 -35.65 20.03 -0.61
C ASP A 303 -36.50 18.89 -1.20
N PHE A 304 -36.80 19.05 -2.48
CA PHE A 304 -37.34 18.01 -3.35
C PHE A 304 -36.17 17.24 -3.95
N ILE A 305 -36.21 15.94 -3.74
CA ILE A 305 -35.15 15.02 -4.13
C ILE A 305 -35.72 14.07 -5.17
N GLY A 306 -35.11 14.04 -6.34
CA GLY A 306 -35.59 13.23 -7.45
C GLY A 306 -34.50 12.44 -8.16
N THR A 307 -34.92 11.33 -8.75
CA THR A 307 -34.15 10.54 -9.72
C THR A 307 -34.69 10.85 -11.10
N GLY A 308 -33.80 11.28 -12.00
CA GLY A 308 -34.15 11.70 -13.35
C GLY A 308 -33.70 10.70 -14.41
N VAL A 309 -34.57 10.40 -15.38
CA VAL A 309 -34.19 9.78 -16.65
C VAL A 309 -33.76 10.91 -17.57
N LYS A 310 -32.49 10.94 -17.98
CA LYS A 310 -31.97 12.00 -18.87
C LYS A 310 -32.70 11.99 -20.22
N GLU A 311 -32.91 13.16 -20.81
CA GLU A 311 -33.26 13.23 -22.24
C GLU A 311 -32.18 12.50 -23.00
N ALA A 312 -32.57 11.61 -23.92
CA ALA A 312 -31.62 10.94 -24.78
C ALA A 312 -30.66 12.00 -25.37
N THR A 313 -29.40 11.94 -24.93
CA THR A 313 -28.28 12.57 -25.61
C THR A 313 -28.41 12.19 -27.09
N PRO A 314 -28.11 13.05 -28.08
CA PRO A 314 -28.12 12.62 -29.47
C PRO A 314 -27.39 11.29 -29.52
N VAL A 315 -28.15 10.24 -29.85
CA VAL A 315 -27.69 8.87 -29.79
C VAL A 315 -26.34 8.86 -30.48
N PRO A 316 -25.23 8.51 -29.80
CA PRO A 316 -23.99 8.33 -30.52
C PRO A 316 -24.35 7.42 -31.70
N GLU A 317 -24.09 7.87 -32.93
CA GLU A 317 -24.38 7.08 -34.14
C GLU A 317 -23.63 5.74 -34.13
N THR A 318 -22.79 5.53 -33.12
CA THR A 318 -22.01 4.35 -32.86
C THR A 318 -22.23 3.76 -31.45
N VAL A 319 -22.12 2.44 -31.33
CA VAL A 319 -22.01 1.68 -30.08
C VAL A 319 -20.57 1.23 -29.92
N ASP A 320 -20.02 1.33 -28.71
CA ASP A 320 -18.69 0.78 -28.41
C ASP A 320 -18.83 -0.70 -28.03
N VAL A 321 -18.07 -1.55 -28.71
CA VAL A 321 -18.01 -3.00 -28.46
C VAL A 321 -16.62 -3.32 -27.93
N SER A 322 -16.57 -3.83 -26.71
CA SER A 322 -15.33 -4.35 -26.12
C SER A 322 -14.91 -5.65 -26.80
N TYR A 323 -13.61 -5.88 -26.94
CA TYR A 323 -13.03 -7.11 -27.46
C TYR A 323 -11.67 -7.40 -26.82
N LEU A 324 -11.27 -8.67 -26.82
CA LEU A 324 -9.93 -9.13 -26.44
C LEU A 324 -9.57 -10.42 -27.19
N PHE A 325 -8.27 -10.74 -27.25
CA PHE A 325 -7.77 -11.97 -27.88
C PHE A 325 -7.16 -12.93 -26.85
N GLU A 326 -7.47 -14.21 -26.98
CA GLU A 326 -6.85 -15.33 -26.26
C GLU A 326 -6.08 -16.23 -27.22
N TYR A 327 -4.78 -16.43 -26.97
CA TYR A 327 -3.89 -17.18 -27.85
C TYR A 327 -2.67 -17.71 -27.10
N VAL A 328 -1.83 -18.49 -27.78
CA VAL A 328 -0.54 -18.94 -27.25
C VAL A 328 0.56 -18.04 -27.81
N ASP A 329 1.37 -17.44 -26.94
CA ASP A 329 2.47 -16.55 -27.35
C ASP A 329 3.73 -17.29 -27.82
N THR A 330 4.74 -16.54 -28.27
CA THR A 330 6.04 -17.08 -28.69
C THR A 330 6.83 -17.79 -27.60
N GLU A 331 6.48 -17.61 -26.33
CA GLU A 331 7.09 -18.30 -25.19
C GLU A 331 6.33 -19.59 -24.83
N GLY A 332 5.17 -19.83 -25.46
CA GLY A 332 4.32 -21.00 -25.23
C GLY A 332 3.28 -20.79 -24.13
N ASN A 333 3.09 -19.56 -23.65
CA ASN A 333 2.12 -19.24 -22.61
C ASN A 333 0.75 -18.96 -23.21
N TYR A 334 -0.32 -19.33 -22.50
CA TYR A 334 -1.66 -18.88 -22.82
C TYR A 334 -1.89 -17.47 -22.29
N VAL A 335 -2.19 -16.54 -23.19
CA VAL A 335 -2.31 -15.11 -22.87
C VAL A 335 -3.64 -14.55 -23.32
N SER A 336 -4.15 -13.61 -22.53
CA SER A 336 -5.29 -12.75 -22.85
C SER A 336 -4.79 -11.32 -23.01
N THR A 337 -5.14 -10.64 -24.11
CA THR A 337 -4.83 -9.22 -24.27
C THR A 337 -5.64 -8.37 -23.30
N GLU A 338 -5.17 -7.14 -23.04
CA GLU A 338 -6.01 -6.10 -22.43
C GLU A 338 -7.30 -5.90 -23.25
N GLU A 339 -8.40 -5.62 -22.55
CA GLU A 339 -9.67 -5.29 -23.18
C GLU A 339 -9.54 -3.97 -23.96
N LYS A 340 -9.89 -4.01 -25.24
CA LYS A 340 -9.95 -2.84 -26.13
C LYS A 340 -11.39 -2.65 -26.59
N SER A 341 -11.69 -1.48 -27.15
CA SER A 341 -13.00 -1.21 -27.71
C SER A 341 -12.92 -0.76 -29.16
N VAL A 342 -13.98 -1.03 -29.90
CA VAL A 342 -14.21 -0.52 -31.25
C VAL A 342 -15.59 0.11 -31.36
N SER A 343 -15.66 1.30 -31.95
CA SER A 343 -16.94 1.98 -32.20
C SER A 343 -17.53 1.52 -33.53
N ILE A 344 -18.75 1.00 -33.52
CA ILE A 344 -19.49 0.49 -34.70
C ILE A 344 -20.80 1.25 -34.88
N GLU A 345 -21.36 1.34 -36.09
CA GLU A 345 -22.64 2.03 -36.30
C GLU A 345 -23.79 1.38 -35.51
N LYS A 346 -24.67 2.21 -34.96
CA LYS A 346 -25.85 1.73 -34.26
C LYS A 346 -26.78 1.01 -35.25
N GLY A 347 -27.19 -0.21 -34.89
CA GLY A 347 -27.95 -1.07 -35.79
C GLY A 347 -27.07 -2.02 -36.62
N SER A 348 -25.77 -2.06 -36.36
CA SER A 348 -24.88 -3.12 -36.84
C SER A 348 -25.10 -4.43 -36.10
N THR A 349 -24.69 -5.51 -36.76
CA THR A 349 -24.67 -6.87 -36.24
C THR A 349 -23.35 -7.18 -35.54
N TYR A 350 -23.30 -8.26 -34.76
CA TYR A 350 -22.04 -8.76 -34.22
C TYR A 350 -21.02 -9.13 -35.31
N GLN A 351 -21.46 -9.57 -36.48
CA GLN A 351 -20.59 -9.81 -37.63
C GLN A 351 -19.89 -8.53 -38.10
N ASP A 352 -20.61 -7.40 -38.16
CA ASP A 352 -20.01 -6.13 -38.55
C ASP A 352 -18.94 -5.68 -37.54
N ALA A 353 -19.18 -5.95 -36.24
CA ALA A 353 -18.19 -5.69 -35.19
C ALA A 353 -16.97 -6.61 -35.32
N ILE A 354 -17.19 -7.91 -35.57
CA ILE A 354 -16.12 -8.89 -35.78
C ILE A 354 -15.23 -8.48 -36.96
N ASP A 355 -15.83 -8.17 -38.10
CA ASP A 355 -15.11 -7.76 -39.31
C ASP A 355 -14.29 -6.50 -39.03
N LYS A 356 -14.86 -5.52 -38.30
CA LYS A 356 -14.15 -4.31 -37.92
C LYS A 356 -13.00 -4.58 -36.95
N VAL A 357 -13.18 -5.46 -35.96
CA VAL A 357 -12.11 -5.86 -35.04
C VAL A 357 -10.96 -6.54 -35.80
N LEU A 358 -11.27 -7.43 -36.75
CA LEU A 358 -10.23 -8.12 -37.53
C LEU A 358 -9.55 -7.23 -38.57
N GLU A 359 -10.21 -6.16 -39.04
CA GLU A 359 -9.63 -5.15 -39.93
C GLU A 359 -8.77 -4.11 -39.18
N ASP A 360 -9.26 -3.59 -38.04
CA ASP A 360 -8.64 -2.49 -37.28
C ASP A 360 -7.70 -3.01 -36.18
N GLY A 361 -8.04 -4.15 -35.57
CA GLY A 361 -7.29 -4.81 -34.51
C GLY A 361 -6.10 -5.54 -35.09
N GLN A 362 -4.89 -5.05 -34.78
CA GLN A 362 -3.67 -5.77 -35.11
C GLN A 362 -3.73 -7.13 -34.41
N ILE A 363 -3.84 -8.22 -35.18
CA ILE A 363 -3.63 -9.59 -34.72
C ILE A 363 -2.38 -9.58 -33.83
N PRO A 364 -2.41 -10.19 -32.63
CA PRO A 364 -1.27 -10.16 -31.73
C PRO A 364 0.01 -10.58 -32.44
N ALA A 365 1.05 -9.75 -32.35
CA ALA A 365 2.28 -9.92 -33.15
C ALA A 365 3.22 -11.00 -32.58
N ASP A 366 2.96 -11.39 -31.35
CA ASP A 366 3.68 -12.33 -30.50
C ASP A 366 2.98 -13.70 -30.42
N MET A 367 2.06 -14.01 -31.32
CA MET A 367 1.50 -15.36 -31.44
C MET A 367 2.60 -16.39 -31.76
N THR A 368 2.47 -17.58 -31.17
CA THR A 368 3.38 -18.70 -31.40
C THR A 368 3.49 -19.05 -32.89
N SER A 369 4.68 -19.49 -33.29
CA SER A 369 4.94 -20.08 -34.61
C SER A 369 5.08 -21.60 -34.56
N GLU A 370 4.91 -22.21 -33.38
CA GLU A 370 4.98 -23.65 -33.18
C GLU A 370 3.76 -24.37 -33.77
N TYR A 371 2.58 -23.75 -33.66
CA TYR A 371 1.31 -24.23 -34.22
C TYR A 371 0.81 -23.29 -35.31
N GLU A 372 0.26 -23.84 -36.39
CA GLU A 372 -0.28 -23.04 -37.49
C GLU A 372 -1.63 -22.44 -37.08
N PHE A 373 -1.70 -21.11 -36.96
CA PHE A 373 -2.96 -20.40 -36.74
C PHE A 373 -3.90 -20.60 -37.94
N LEU A 374 -5.12 -21.06 -37.67
CA LEU A 374 -6.13 -21.34 -38.68
C LEU A 374 -7.21 -20.26 -38.73
N ASP A 375 -7.82 -19.93 -37.59
CA ASP A 375 -8.93 -18.97 -37.49
C ASP A 375 -9.16 -18.49 -36.05
N TRP A 376 -10.12 -17.59 -35.85
CA TRP A 376 -10.63 -17.20 -34.54
C TRP A 376 -12.01 -17.81 -34.26
N GLU A 377 -12.23 -18.28 -33.03
CA GLU A 377 -13.56 -18.61 -32.52
C GLU A 377 -14.06 -17.57 -31.51
N LEU A 378 -15.39 -17.47 -31.37
CA LEU A 378 -16.05 -16.65 -30.36
C LEU A 378 -16.89 -17.55 -29.43
N PRO A 379 -16.34 -18.04 -28.30
CA PRO A 379 -16.94 -19.11 -27.50
C PRO A 379 -18.31 -18.78 -26.88
N TYR A 380 -18.64 -17.50 -26.75
CA TYR A 380 -19.83 -17.02 -26.04
C TYR A 380 -20.86 -16.37 -26.96
N LEU A 381 -20.70 -16.50 -28.28
CA LEU A 381 -21.57 -15.89 -29.26
C LEU A 381 -22.06 -16.93 -30.28
N ASP A 382 -23.34 -17.31 -30.17
CA ASP A 382 -23.92 -18.38 -30.99
C ASP A 382 -24.43 -17.89 -32.38
N ASP A 383 -24.76 -16.61 -32.52
CA ASP A 383 -25.31 -16.01 -33.75
C ASP A 383 -24.68 -14.64 -34.06
N TYR A 384 -23.73 -14.62 -34.99
CA TYR A 384 -23.04 -13.41 -35.41
C TYR A 384 -23.96 -12.43 -36.18
N THR A 385 -25.12 -12.89 -36.65
CA THR A 385 -26.08 -12.04 -37.38
C THR A 385 -27.02 -11.29 -36.46
N GLU A 386 -26.97 -11.54 -35.15
CA GLU A 386 -27.76 -10.79 -34.17
C GLU A 386 -27.31 -9.33 -34.10
N MET A 387 -28.29 -8.46 -33.91
CA MET A 387 -28.11 -7.02 -33.77
C MET A 387 -27.52 -6.69 -32.41
N ILE A 388 -26.53 -5.81 -32.37
CA ILE A 388 -25.91 -5.43 -31.10
C ILE A 388 -26.90 -4.60 -30.27
N PRO A 389 -27.14 -4.98 -28.99
CA PRO A 389 -28.04 -4.25 -28.12
C PRO A 389 -27.64 -2.79 -27.93
N GLU A 390 -28.62 -1.90 -27.80
CA GLU A 390 -28.35 -0.46 -27.62
C GLU A 390 -27.77 -0.10 -26.24
N GLU A 391 -27.92 -0.99 -25.25
CA GLU A 391 -27.36 -0.86 -23.90
C GLU A 391 -26.58 -2.12 -23.54
N GLY A 392 -25.26 -1.98 -23.32
CA GLY A 392 -24.40 -3.05 -22.82
C GLY A 392 -24.10 -4.16 -23.84
N ALA A 393 -23.25 -3.87 -24.83
CA ALA A 393 -22.72 -4.89 -25.74
C ALA A 393 -21.88 -5.93 -24.97
N GLN A 394 -22.03 -7.20 -25.35
CA GLN A 394 -21.17 -8.27 -24.84
C GLN A 394 -19.74 -8.10 -25.36
N THR A 395 -18.74 -8.32 -24.50
CA THR A 395 -17.32 -8.37 -24.91
C THR A 395 -17.09 -9.52 -25.90
N LEU A 396 -16.51 -9.20 -27.05
CA LEU A 396 -16.12 -10.20 -28.05
C LEU A 396 -14.79 -10.83 -27.66
N LEU A 397 -14.86 -12.10 -27.28
CA LEU A 397 -13.69 -12.92 -26.96
C LEU A 397 -13.24 -13.67 -28.21
N PHE A 398 -12.10 -13.29 -28.77
CA PHE A 398 -11.49 -13.98 -29.91
C PHE A 398 -10.47 -15.00 -29.41
N ARG A 399 -10.78 -16.28 -29.51
CA ARG A 399 -9.86 -17.35 -29.13
C ARG A 399 -9.24 -18.00 -30.36
N ALA A 400 -7.92 -18.16 -30.37
CA ALA A 400 -7.21 -18.69 -31.52
C ALA A 400 -7.51 -20.18 -31.73
N ILE A 401 -7.75 -20.57 -32.98
CA ILE A 401 -7.79 -21.96 -33.43
C ILE A 401 -6.47 -22.26 -34.13
N TYR A 402 -5.81 -23.33 -33.71
CA TYR A 402 -4.58 -23.82 -34.29
C TYR A 402 -4.81 -25.15 -35.03
N ASP A 403 -3.86 -25.55 -35.87
CA ASP A 403 -3.84 -26.84 -36.57
C ASP A 403 -3.71 -28.04 -35.62
N GLN A 404 -3.13 -27.81 -34.45
CA GLN A 404 -3.11 -28.74 -33.33
C GLN A 404 -4.17 -28.36 -32.30
N LYS A 405 -4.83 -29.37 -31.72
CA LYS A 405 -5.72 -29.17 -30.58
C LYS A 405 -4.92 -28.85 -29.33
N LEU A 406 -5.23 -27.72 -28.69
CA LEU A 406 -4.54 -27.25 -27.50
C LEU A 406 -5.48 -27.23 -26.29
N VAL A 407 -4.96 -27.62 -25.15
CA VAL A 407 -5.64 -27.54 -23.85
C VAL A 407 -4.83 -26.62 -22.95
N VAL A 408 -5.51 -25.72 -22.26
CA VAL A 408 -4.89 -24.89 -21.21
C VAL A 408 -5.32 -25.47 -19.89
N MET A 409 -4.40 -26.15 -19.21
CA MET A 409 -4.64 -26.72 -17.89
C MET A 409 -4.24 -25.72 -16.81
N GLY A 410 -5.22 -25.11 -16.16
CA GLY A 410 -5.03 -24.30 -14.96
C GLY A 410 -5.03 -25.18 -13.70
N SER A 411 -3.89 -25.27 -13.02
CA SER A 411 -3.74 -26.01 -11.76
C SER A 411 -3.63 -25.03 -10.60
N ALA A 412 -4.66 -24.98 -9.76
CA ALA A 412 -4.67 -24.16 -8.55
C ALA A 412 -4.18 -24.97 -7.35
N TYR A 413 -3.07 -24.54 -6.76
CA TYR A 413 -2.46 -25.21 -5.60
C TYR A 413 -1.65 -24.22 -4.75
N TYR A 414 -1.13 -24.68 -3.62
CA TYR A 414 -0.25 -23.89 -2.77
C TYR A 414 1.21 -24.21 -3.07
N ASN A 415 1.95 -23.22 -3.54
CA ASN A 415 3.34 -23.41 -3.93
C ASN A 415 4.25 -23.63 -2.72
N ILE A 416 5.53 -23.89 -2.98
CA ILE A 416 6.61 -24.02 -1.99
C ILE A 416 6.71 -22.86 -0.97
N GLU A 417 6.18 -21.67 -1.27
CA GLU A 417 6.19 -20.51 -0.37
C GLU A 417 4.90 -20.37 0.44
N GLY A 418 3.87 -21.16 0.14
CA GLY A 418 2.58 -21.16 0.84
C GLY A 418 1.57 -20.20 0.23
N TYR A 419 1.90 -19.61 -0.93
CA TYR A 419 0.97 -18.79 -1.71
C TYR A 419 0.06 -19.67 -2.54
N TYR A 420 -1.21 -19.26 -2.59
CA TYR A 420 -2.17 -19.82 -3.52
C TYR A 420 -1.88 -19.25 -4.90
N LEU A 421 -1.70 -20.10 -5.91
CA LEU A 421 -1.50 -19.67 -7.28
C LEU A 421 -2.22 -20.59 -8.26
N MET A 422 -2.57 -20.04 -9.42
CA MET A 422 -3.07 -20.77 -10.58
C MET A 422 -1.96 -20.85 -11.63
N GLU A 423 -1.38 -22.02 -11.82
CA GLU A 423 -0.38 -22.27 -12.87
C GLU A 423 -1.05 -22.81 -14.12
N ASN A 424 -0.82 -22.15 -15.27
CA ASN A 424 -1.38 -22.56 -16.55
C ASN A 424 -0.31 -23.28 -17.39
N GLU A 425 -0.59 -24.51 -17.81
CA GLU A 425 0.20 -25.27 -18.79
C GLU A 425 -0.56 -25.40 -20.11
N VAL A 426 0.11 -25.16 -21.24
CA VAL A 426 -0.44 -25.42 -22.58
C VAL A 426 -0.03 -26.82 -23.04
N LEU A 427 -1.02 -27.67 -23.34
CA LEU A 427 -0.84 -29.06 -23.76
C LEU A 427 -1.32 -29.24 -25.20
N ALA A 428 -0.46 -29.76 -26.06
CA ALA A 428 -0.87 -30.24 -27.38
C ALA A 428 -1.39 -31.67 -27.29
N VAL A 429 -2.64 -31.90 -27.68
CA VAL A 429 -3.32 -33.20 -27.57
C VAL A 429 -3.80 -33.69 -28.92
N ASP A 430 -3.99 -35.01 -29.06
CA ASP A 430 -4.55 -35.59 -30.29
C ASP A 430 -5.96 -35.05 -30.58
N ASP A 431 -6.34 -34.97 -31.87
CA ASP A 431 -7.65 -34.43 -32.30
C ASP A 431 -8.85 -35.11 -31.62
N ASN A 432 -8.71 -36.41 -31.31
CA ASN A 432 -9.73 -37.24 -30.67
C ASN A 432 -9.55 -37.39 -29.16
N ALA A 433 -8.67 -36.60 -28.53
CA ALA A 433 -8.48 -36.60 -27.09
C ALA A 433 -9.78 -36.19 -26.38
N THR A 434 -10.06 -36.89 -25.29
CA THR A 434 -11.18 -36.65 -24.38
C THR A 434 -10.72 -35.86 -23.15
N TYR A 435 -11.67 -35.36 -22.36
CA TYR A 435 -11.35 -34.74 -21.07
C TYR A 435 -10.64 -35.72 -20.12
N GLU A 436 -10.97 -37.02 -20.19
CA GLU A 436 -10.32 -38.09 -19.42
C GLU A 436 -8.85 -38.30 -19.80
N ASP A 437 -8.54 -38.22 -21.10
CA ASP A 437 -7.15 -38.37 -21.58
C ASP A 437 -6.28 -37.24 -21.02
N VAL A 438 -6.79 -36.00 -21.03
CA VAL A 438 -6.11 -34.82 -20.45
C VAL A 438 -5.89 -34.98 -18.96
N ARG A 439 -6.91 -35.42 -18.20
CA ARG A 439 -6.76 -35.67 -16.77
C ARG A 439 -5.65 -36.67 -16.51
N THR A 440 -5.67 -37.80 -17.22
CA THR A 440 -4.66 -38.85 -17.05
C THR A 440 -3.26 -38.35 -17.35
N GLU A 441 -3.07 -37.55 -18.40
CA GLU A 441 -1.77 -36.99 -18.76
C GLU A 441 -1.27 -35.97 -17.72
N THR A 442 -2.17 -35.12 -17.22
CA THR A 442 -1.80 -34.04 -16.27
C THR A 442 -1.52 -34.58 -14.87
N GLU A 443 -2.33 -35.51 -14.37
CA GLU A 443 -2.10 -36.17 -13.07
C GLU A 443 -0.77 -36.96 -13.06
N ALA A 444 -0.34 -37.51 -14.20
CA ALA A 444 0.96 -38.19 -14.30
C ALA A 444 2.18 -37.25 -14.12
N LYS A 445 1.97 -35.92 -14.17
CA LYS A 445 3.00 -34.90 -13.96
C LYS A 445 2.94 -34.25 -12.58
N ASP A 446 2.01 -34.63 -11.70
CA ASP A 446 1.79 -33.96 -10.41
C ASP A 446 3.02 -33.92 -9.51
N ASP A 447 3.88 -34.95 -9.55
CA ASP A 447 5.17 -34.99 -8.83
C ASP A 447 6.15 -33.87 -9.24
N GLN A 448 5.89 -33.18 -10.34
CA GLN A 448 6.71 -32.06 -10.84
C GLN A 448 6.24 -30.70 -10.29
N LEU A 449 5.05 -30.63 -9.71
CA LEU A 449 4.52 -29.41 -9.13
C LEU A 449 5.26 -29.07 -7.85
N ALA A 450 5.69 -27.81 -7.72
CA ALA A 450 6.42 -27.32 -6.56
C ALA A 450 5.44 -26.95 -5.43
N MET A 451 4.77 -27.94 -4.86
CA MET A 451 3.83 -27.76 -3.74
C MET A 451 4.54 -27.48 -2.41
N TYR A 452 3.80 -26.88 -1.46
CA TYR A 452 4.31 -26.60 -0.11
C TYR A 452 4.87 -27.85 0.59
N GLU A 453 6.01 -27.71 1.25
CA GLU A 453 6.69 -28.84 1.89
C GLU A 453 5.80 -29.48 2.96
N GLY A 454 5.59 -30.80 2.84
CA GLY A 454 4.80 -31.59 3.78
C GLY A 454 3.29 -31.57 3.54
N LEU A 455 2.78 -30.68 2.69
CA LEU A 455 1.38 -30.67 2.27
C LEU A 455 1.15 -31.77 1.22
N ARG A 456 0.21 -32.68 1.46
CA ARG A 456 0.02 -33.89 0.65
C ARG A 456 -1.26 -33.79 -0.17
N LEU A 457 -1.11 -33.78 -1.50
CA LEU A 457 -2.24 -33.83 -2.43
C LEU A 457 -3.03 -35.14 -2.22
N ASP A 458 -4.34 -35.01 -2.03
CA ASP A 458 -5.30 -36.12 -1.97
C ASP A 458 -5.96 -36.33 -3.34
N GLU A 459 -6.65 -35.30 -3.84
CA GLU A 459 -7.33 -35.33 -5.13
C GLU A 459 -7.41 -33.94 -5.79
N TRP A 460 -7.70 -33.95 -7.09
CA TRP A 460 -8.00 -32.73 -7.85
C TRP A 460 -9.51 -32.58 -8.05
N ASP A 461 -10.05 -31.44 -7.62
CA ASP A 461 -11.40 -31.02 -7.94
C ASP A 461 -11.39 -30.33 -9.32
N TYR A 462 -11.95 -30.98 -10.34
CA TYR A 462 -11.99 -30.45 -11.71
C TYR A 462 -13.26 -29.63 -11.97
N TYR A 463 -13.10 -28.48 -12.61
CA TYR A 463 -14.22 -27.66 -13.08
C TYR A 463 -14.72 -28.12 -14.45
N VAL A 464 -15.11 -29.39 -14.53
CA VAL A 464 -15.65 -30.04 -15.74
C VAL A 464 -16.94 -30.75 -15.38
N ASN A 465 -17.97 -30.64 -16.22
CA ASN A 465 -19.22 -31.36 -16.02
C ASN A 465 -18.95 -32.87 -16.08
N GLU A 466 -19.35 -33.62 -15.06
CA GLU A 466 -19.13 -35.07 -14.94
C GLU A 466 -19.60 -35.88 -16.16
N GLN A 467 -20.53 -35.34 -16.96
CA GLN A 467 -21.04 -35.99 -18.17
C GLN A 467 -20.11 -35.88 -19.38
N LEU A 468 -19.12 -34.98 -19.34
CA LEU A 468 -18.24 -34.66 -20.47
C LEU A 468 -16.93 -35.47 -20.44
N TRP A 469 -16.63 -36.23 -19.38
CA TRP A 469 -15.33 -36.90 -19.23
C TRP A 469 -14.95 -37.79 -20.41
N ASP A 470 -15.91 -38.55 -20.95
CA ASP A 470 -15.73 -39.43 -22.10
C ASP A 470 -15.92 -38.72 -23.46
N ASP A 471 -16.34 -37.44 -23.45
CA ASP A 471 -16.58 -36.68 -24.67
C ASP A 471 -15.25 -36.16 -25.25
N VAL A 472 -15.16 -36.14 -26.58
CA VAL A 472 -14.03 -35.54 -27.30
C VAL A 472 -14.05 -34.04 -27.07
N LEU A 473 -12.88 -33.45 -26.78
CA LEU A 473 -12.74 -32.01 -26.56
C LEU A 473 -13.32 -31.20 -27.75
N PRO A 474 -13.85 -29.99 -27.54
CA PRO A 474 -14.32 -29.14 -28.63
C PRO A 474 -13.19 -28.71 -29.59
N GLU A 475 -13.54 -28.11 -30.73
CA GLU A 475 -12.55 -27.46 -31.60
C GLU A 475 -11.95 -26.22 -30.88
N GLY A 476 -10.74 -25.79 -31.26
CA GLY A 476 -10.06 -24.64 -30.66
C GLY A 476 -9.27 -24.94 -29.37
N ILE A 477 -8.89 -23.88 -28.66
CA ILE A 477 -8.21 -23.98 -27.35
C ILE A 477 -9.24 -24.30 -26.27
N THR A 478 -9.04 -25.39 -25.54
CA THR A 478 -9.94 -25.80 -24.45
C THR A 478 -9.32 -25.49 -23.07
N PRO A 479 -9.82 -24.48 -22.33
CA PRO A 479 -9.40 -24.26 -20.95
C PRO A 479 -10.04 -25.27 -20.00
N ILE A 480 -9.25 -25.86 -19.11
CA ILE A 480 -9.68 -26.77 -18.05
C ILE A 480 -9.00 -26.32 -16.75
N SER A 481 -9.75 -26.22 -15.66
CA SER A 481 -9.21 -25.86 -14.35
C SER A 481 -9.36 -27.01 -13.35
N ARG A 482 -8.34 -27.19 -12.51
CA ARG A 482 -8.33 -28.14 -11.39
C ARG A 482 -7.82 -27.47 -10.12
N PHE A 483 -8.39 -27.85 -8.99
CA PHE A 483 -8.07 -27.30 -7.67
C PHE A 483 -7.60 -28.42 -6.74
N ALA A 484 -6.43 -28.26 -6.14
CA ALA A 484 -5.87 -29.29 -5.27
C ALA A 484 -6.65 -29.36 -3.95
N SER A 485 -7.01 -30.58 -3.54
CA SER A 485 -7.46 -30.93 -2.19
C SER A 485 -6.36 -31.72 -1.48
N TYR A 486 -6.17 -31.52 -0.17
CA TYR A 486 -5.05 -32.12 0.57
C TYR A 486 -5.51 -33.09 1.67
N GLU A 487 -4.71 -34.14 1.90
CA GLU A 487 -4.96 -35.16 2.94
C GLU A 487 -4.82 -34.59 4.36
N ASN A 488 -3.83 -33.70 4.52
CA ASN A 488 -3.52 -32.99 5.74
C ASN A 488 -3.83 -31.50 5.60
N CYS A 489 -3.71 -30.75 6.69
CA CYS A 489 -4.08 -29.35 6.73
C CYS A 489 -2.86 -28.44 6.72
N MET A 490 -3.02 -27.25 6.14
CA MET A 490 -2.08 -26.13 6.30
C MET A 490 -2.79 -24.99 7.01
N VAL A 491 -2.17 -24.44 8.05
CA VAL A 491 -2.65 -23.23 8.71
C VAL A 491 -1.69 -22.11 8.36
N ARG A 492 -2.20 -21.05 7.73
CA ARG A 492 -1.43 -19.89 7.30
C ARG A 492 -1.71 -18.71 8.22
N PHE A 493 -0.65 -18.13 8.76
CA PHE A 493 -0.70 -16.91 9.55
C PHE A 493 -0.10 -15.80 8.70
N ILE A 494 -0.92 -14.82 8.32
CA ILE A 494 -0.60 -13.77 7.35
C ILE A 494 -0.76 -12.42 8.05
N ILE A 495 0.27 -11.58 8.02
CA ILE A 495 0.20 -10.20 8.51
C ILE A 495 0.15 -9.25 7.32
N THR A 496 -0.76 -8.27 7.38
CA THR A 496 -0.94 -7.27 6.32
C THR A 496 -1.42 -5.94 6.92
N ASP A 497 -1.03 -4.83 6.30
CA ASP A 497 -1.51 -3.48 6.58
C ASP A 497 -2.92 -3.23 5.98
N ASN A 498 -3.35 -4.06 5.03
CA ASN A 498 -4.64 -4.01 4.37
C ASN A 498 -5.44 -5.32 4.61
N PRO A 499 -6.24 -5.41 5.68
CA PRO A 499 -6.97 -6.62 6.06
C PRO A 499 -8.20 -6.89 5.18
N ALA A 500 -8.42 -6.15 4.09
CA ALA A 500 -9.51 -6.44 3.17
C ALA A 500 -9.34 -7.85 2.61
N TRP A 501 -10.34 -8.72 2.79
CA TRP A 501 -10.27 -10.14 2.44
C TRP A 501 -9.86 -10.40 0.99
N ASP A 502 -10.29 -9.51 0.08
CA ASP A 502 -9.99 -9.54 -1.34
C ASP A 502 -8.50 -9.26 -1.63
N ALA A 503 -7.80 -8.54 -0.75
CA ALA A 503 -6.38 -8.24 -0.90
C ALA A 503 -5.47 -9.41 -0.50
N VAL A 504 -5.95 -10.36 0.33
CA VAL A 504 -5.18 -11.51 0.84
C VAL A 504 -5.32 -12.75 -0.06
N GLN A 505 -6.38 -12.83 -0.88
CA GLN A 505 -6.61 -13.91 -1.84
C GLN A 505 -6.13 -13.62 -3.26
N THR A 506 -5.66 -12.41 -3.58
CA THR A 506 -5.24 -12.07 -4.94
C THR A 506 -3.86 -12.66 -5.26
N ASP A 507 -3.67 -13.06 -6.53
CA ASP A 507 -2.49 -13.72 -7.13
C ASP A 507 -1.17 -12.90 -7.06
N GLN A 508 -1.02 -12.01 -6.08
CA GLN A 508 0.08 -11.06 -5.95
C GLN A 508 0.88 -11.39 -4.68
N PRO A 509 2.16 -11.78 -4.81
CA PRO A 509 3.11 -11.96 -3.69
C PRO A 509 3.38 -10.70 -2.84
N GLY A 510 2.63 -9.61 -2.99
CA GLY A 510 2.96 -8.27 -2.49
C GLY A 510 1.99 -7.66 -1.48
N GLY A 511 0.98 -8.40 -1.02
CA GLY A 511 0.00 -7.89 -0.03
C GLY A 511 0.27 -8.27 1.43
N ALA A 512 1.13 -9.27 1.67
CA ALA A 512 1.48 -9.73 3.01
C ALA A 512 2.83 -9.15 3.43
N ASP A 513 2.85 -8.47 4.57
CA ASP A 513 4.07 -8.01 5.22
C ASP A 513 4.90 -9.18 5.76
N TYR A 514 4.23 -10.23 6.22
CA TYR A 514 4.84 -11.44 6.78
C TYR A 514 3.88 -12.62 6.68
N MET A 515 4.39 -13.81 6.37
CA MET A 515 3.59 -15.04 6.32
C MET A 515 4.34 -16.23 6.90
N GLU A 516 3.66 -17.02 7.74
CA GLU A 516 4.14 -18.31 8.24
C GLU A 516 3.09 -19.38 7.97
N CYS A 517 3.50 -20.51 7.39
CA CYS A 517 2.61 -21.65 7.12
C CYS A 517 3.00 -22.83 8.01
N ARG A 518 2.00 -23.52 8.57
CA ARG A 518 2.19 -24.69 9.43
C ARG A 518 1.35 -25.85 8.93
N VAL A 519 2.00 -26.96 8.58
CA VAL A 519 1.34 -28.18 8.14
C VAL A 519 1.06 -29.09 9.34
N ILE A 520 -0.19 -29.50 9.50
CA ILE A 520 -0.68 -30.31 10.64
C ILE A 520 -1.66 -31.39 10.16
N GLU A 521 -1.79 -32.49 10.90
CA GLU A 521 -2.77 -33.53 10.57
C GLU A 521 -4.19 -33.12 11.00
N VAL A 522 -5.22 -33.69 10.36
CA VAL A 522 -6.62 -33.46 10.74
C VAL A 522 -6.84 -33.86 12.20
N GLY A 523 -7.40 -32.95 12.99
CA GLY A 523 -7.63 -33.13 14.42
C GLY A 523 -6.45 -32.74 15.32
N GLU A 524 -5.31 -32.36 14.76
CA GLU A 524 -4.20 -31.77 15.52
C GLU A 524 -4.42 -30.29 15.79
N THR A 525 -3.69 -29.78 16.79
CA THR A 525 -3.81 -28.40 17.26
C THR A 525 -2.56 -27.59 16.93
N VAL A 526 -2.76 -26.31 16.63
CA VAL A 526 -1.69 -25.32 16.45
C VAL A 526 -1.92 -24.13 17.37
N ASP A 527 -0.86 -23.61 17.97
CA ASP A 527 -0.92 -22.38 18.74
C ASP A 527 -1.09 -21.18 17.79
N VAL A 528 -2.06 -20.31 18.08
CA VAL A 528 -2.24 -19.05 17.38
C VAL A 528 -1.21 -18.06 17.93
N PRO A 529 -0.24 -17.61 17.13
CA PRO A 529 0.92 -16.87 17.65
C PRO A 529 0.52 -15.46 18.08
N GLU A 530 0.91 -15.03 19.28
CA GLU A 530 0.69 -13.65 19.76
C GLU A 530 1.68 -12.65 19.13
N ALA A 531 2.78 -13.16 18.57
CA ALA A 531 3.81 -12.42 17.85
C ALA A 531 4.37 -13.26 16.68
N MET A 532 4.75 -12.61 15.58
CA MET A 532 5.37 -13.23 14.42
C MET A 532 6.26 -12.25 13.68
N GLY A 533 7.48 -12.69 13.33
CA GLY A 533 8.50 -11.78 12.78
C GLY A 533 8.78 -10.63 13.75
N SER A 534 8.75 -9.39 13.24
CA SER A 534 8.81 -8.16 14.03
C SER A 534 7.45 -7.68 14.53
N TYR A 535 6.37 -8.41 14.28
CA TYR A 535 5.02 -7.99 14.67
C TYR A 535 4.62 -8.56 16.01
N THR A 536 4.10 -7.70 16.88
CA THR A 536 3.56 -8.04 18.21
C THR A 536 2.13 -7.55 18.33
N ASP A 537 1.42 -7.95 19.40
CA ASP A 537 0.01 -7.61 19.64
C ASP A 537 -0.91 -7.94 18.44
N ILE A 538 -0.67 -9.09 17.82
CA ILE A 538 -1.36 -9.47 16.59
C ILE A 538 -2.82 -9.80 16.88
N LYS A 539 -3.72 -9.05 16.25
CA LYS A 539 -5.17 -9.34 16.25
C LYS A 539 -5.51 -10.19 15.04
N TRP A 540 -5.82 -11.46 15.30
CA TRP A 540 -6.16 -12.44 14.29
C TRP A 540 -7.65 -12.41 13.92
N SER A 541 -7.93 -12.19 12.64
CA SER A 541 -9.19 -12.52 11.98
C SER A 541 -9.02 -13.84 11.21
N SER A 542 -10.02 -14.71 11.22
CA SER A 542 -9.94 -15.98 10.49
C SER A 542 -11.31 -16.47 10.04
N THR A 543 -11.37 -17.11 8.88
CA THR A 543 -12.52 -17.90 8.42
C THR A 543 -12.40 -19.38 8.79
N ALA A 544 -11.34 -19.76 9.52
CA ALA A 544 -11.09 -21.14 9.91
C ALA A 544 -12.28 -21.71 10.68
N TYR A 545 -12.89 -22.75 10.11
CA TYR A 545 -14.11 -23.33 10.66
C TYR A 545 -13.87 -23.84 12.08
N GLY A 546 -14.69 -23.41 13.02
CA GLY A 546 -14.60 -23.81 14.43
C GLY A 546 -13.57 -23.04 15.25
N TYR A 547 -12.90 -22.04 14.69
CA TYR A 547 -12.11 -21.07 15.46
C TYR A 547 -13.05 -20.08 16.18
N GLU A 548 -12.84 -19.88 17.48
CA GLU A 548 -13.48 -18.81 18.25
C GLU A 548 -12.49 -17.65 18.40
N GLU A 549 -12.88 -16.45 17.97
CA GLU A 549 -12.03 -15.25 18.00
C GLU A 549 -11.44 -15.00 19.39
N GLY A 550 -10.11 -14.83 19.46
CA GLY A 550 -9.36 -14.70 20.71
C GLY A 550 -8.89 -16.03 21.33
N SER A 551 -9.13 -17.17 20.68
CA SER A 551 -8.55 -18.45 21.11
C SER A 551 -7.06 -18.52 20.81
N SER A 552 -6.26 -18.92 21.79
CA SER A 552 -4.80 -19.10 21.62
C SER A 552 -4.41 -20.40 20.90
N VAL A 553 -5.38 -21.25 20.57
CA VAL A 553 -5.16 -22.55 19.92
C VAL A 553 -6.25 -22.77 18.88
N TYR A 554 -5.87 -23.28 17.72
CA TYR A 554 -6.77 -23.77 16.69
C TYR A 554 -6.63 -25.29 16.53
N THR A 555 -7.73 -26.01 16.26
CA THR A 555 -7.71 -27.44 15.94
C THR A 555 -8.12 -27.62 14.49
N ALA A 556 -7.26 -28.23 13.67
CA ALA A 556 -7.61 -28.56 12.29
C ALA A 556 -8.79 -29.53 12.25
N VAL A 557 -9.74 -29.27 11.37
CA VAL A 557 -10.94 -30.09 11.20
C VAL A 557 -11.02 -30.61 9.77
N GLU A 558 -11.83 -31.63 9.54
CA GLU A 558 -12.00 -32.19 8.19
C GLU A 558 -12.97 -31.32 7.37
N LYS A 559 -12.75 -31.27 6.04
CA LYS A 559 -13.60 -30.63 5.02
C LYS A 559 -15.07 -30.99 5.23
N LYS A 560 -15.99 -30.01 5.12
CA LYS A 560 -17.44 -30.29 5.21
C LYS A 560 -18.25 -30.07 3.95
N GLU A 561 -17.98 -29.06 3.12
CA GLU A 561 -18.74 -28.82 1.87
C GLU A 561 -17.90 -28.12 0.78
N TRP A 562 -18.38 -28.14 -0.47
CA TRP A 562 -17.68 -27.68 -1.68
C TRP A 562 -17.43 -26.16 -1.68
N MET A 563 -16.27 -25.74 -2.17
CA MET A 563 -15.71 -24.37 -2.23
C MET A 563 -15.16 -23.75 -0.93
N ASP A 564 -15.42 -24.32 0.25
CA ASP A 564 -14.82 -23.83 1.49
C ASP A 564 -13.59 -24.67 1.86
N TYR A 565 -12.45 -24.23 1.33
CA TYR A 565 -11.08 -24.46 1.79
C TYR A 565 -10.59 -25.91 1.81
N ALA A 566 -9.67 -26.18 0.88
CA ALA A 566 -9.02 -27.47 0.57
C ALA A 566 -8.15 -28.08 1.68
N GLY A 567 -8.50 -27.91 2.95
CA GLY A 567 -7.61 -28.22 4.09
C GLY A 567 -6.63 -27.10 4.40
N VAL A 568 -6.83 -25.89 3.86
CA VAL A 568 -6.00 -24.72 4.17
C VAL A 568 -6.80 -23.70 4.97
N TYR A 569 -6.25 -23.22 6.09
CA TYR A 569 -6.92 -22.33 7.03
C TYR A 569 -6.14 -21.04 7.20
N ASP A 570 -6.78 -19.93 6.85
CA ASP A 570 -6.13 -18.62 6.84
C ASP A 570 -6.46 -17.83 8.10
N PHE A 571 -5.42 -17.32 8.73
CA PHE A 571 -5.45 -16.37 9.81
C PHE A 571 -4.82 -15.08 9.26
N VAL A 572 -5.59 -14.01 9.22
CA VAL A 572 -5.16 -12.69 8.76
C VAL A 572 -5.06 -11.79 9.98
N GLY A 573 -3.85 -11.36 10.28
CA GLY A 573 -3.48 -10.63 11.48
C GLY A 573 -3.13 -9.19 11.16
N MET A 574 -3.56 -8.27 12.02
CA MET A 574 -2.98 -6.94 12.11
C MET A 574 -2.21 -6.87 13.42
N GLY A 575 -0.89 -6.79 13.33
CA GLY A 575 -0.01 -6.60 14.47
C GLY A 575 0.63 -5.22 14.43
N VAL A 576 1.14 -4.78 15.58
CA VAL A 576 2.05 -3.66 15.64
C VAL A 576 3.38 -4.16 15.09
N LYS A 577 3.76 -3.68 13.90
CA LYS A 577 5.12 -3.85 13.41
C LYS A 577 6.02 -3.16 14.42
N GLN A 578 6.90 -3.90 15.08
CA GLN A 578 8.03 -3.30 15.72
C GLN A 578 8.92 -2.80 14.59
N THR A 579 8.68 -1.55 14.19
CA THR A 579 9.73 -0.73 13.62
C THR A 579 10.76 -0.61 14.72
N GLU A 580 11.99 -1.04 14.47
CA GLU A 580 13.11 -0.37 15.11
C GLU A 580 13.09 1.08 14.57
N GLU A 581 12.19 1.93 15.07
CA GLU A 581 12.50 3.36 15.15
C GLU A 581 13.58 3.45 16.20
N PRO A 582 14.70 4.14 15.93
CA PRO A 582 15.91 3.98 16.70
C PRO A 582 15.58 4.21 18.16
N GLU A 583 15.75 3.16 18.97
CA GLU A 583 15.82 3.39 20.39
C GLU A 583 16.82 4.52 20.59
N THR A 584 16.47 5.51 21.42
CA THR A 584 17.53 6.36 21.97
C THR A 584 18.53 5.38 22.58
N PRO A 585 19.76 5.26 22.05
CA PRO A 585 20.56 4.07 22.28
C PRO A 585 20.72 3.89 23.78
N GLU A 586 20.16 2.79 24.32
CA GLU A 586 20.89 2.10 25.36
C GLU A 586 22.24 1.82 24.71
N THR A 587 23.28 2.46 25.25
CA THR A 587 24.64 2.45 24.70
C THR A 587 24.99 1.04 24.25
N PRO A 588 25.04 0.77 22.93
CA PRO A 588 25.32 -0.56 22.47
C PRO A 588 26.74 -0.91 22.91
N ASP A 589 26.96 -2.14 23.38
CA ASP A 589 28.31 -2.70 23.55
C ASP A 589 29.02 -2.92 22.18
N ASN A 590 28.52 -2.36 21.06
CA ASN A 590 29.01 -2.51 19.67
C ASN A 590 29.53 -1.20 19.02
N GLU A 591 29.77 -0.14 19.79
CA GLU A 591 30.44 1.08 19.33
C GLU A 591 31.93 1.10 19.74
N LEU A 592 32.76 1.80 18.96
CA LEU A 592 34.14 2.05 19.36
C LEU A 592 34.19 3.03 20.54
N PRO A 593 35.08 2.83 21.53
CA PRO A 593 35.30 3.82 22.58
C PRO A 593 35.72 5.17 21.99
N GLN A 594 35.23 6.28 22.55
CA GLN A 594 35.54 7.62 22.04
C GLN A 594 37.05 7.92 21.89
N GLU A 595 37.89 7.40 22.79
CA GLU A 595 39.35 7.59 22.71
C GLU A 595 39.96 6.91 21.47
N ASP A 596 39.38 5.77 21.03
CA ASP A 596 39.78 5.06 19.82
C ASP A 596 39.25 5.80 18.57
N ILE A 597 38.02 6.33 18.61
CA ILE A 597 37.45 7.17 17.54
C ILE A 597 38.34 8.39 17.29
N ASP A 598 38.67 9.14 18.34
CA ASP A 598 39.53 10.33 18.25
C ASP A 598 40.90 9.98 17.64
N SER A 599 41.50 8.86 18.06
CA SER A 599 42.77 8.37 17.52
C SER A 599 42.67 7.97 16.04
N VAL A 600 41.56 7.35 15.63
CA VAL A 600 41.30 6.99 14.23
C VAL A 600 41.15 8.23 13.36
N VAL A 601 40.36 9.21 13.81
CA VAL A 601 40.19 10.51 13.12
C VAL A 601 41.54 11.20 12.94
N ASP A 602 42.31 11.37 14.02
CA ASP A 602 43.65 11.98 13.97
C ASP A 602 44.57 11.24 12.98
N THR A 603 44.50 9.91 12.95
CA THR A 603 45.30 9.09 12.04
C THR A 603 44.89 9.28 10.59
N ILE A 604 43.59 9.31 10.29
CA ILE A 604 43.04 9.58 8.95
C ILE A 604 43.49 10.96 8.46
N GLU A 605 43.42 11.98 9.32
CA GLU A 605 43.80 13.35 8.95
C GLU A 605 45.27 13.52 8.61
N ASN A 606 46.14 12.77 9.30
CA ASN A 606 47.58 12.83 9.12
C ASN A 606 48.13 11.81 8.11
N THR A 607 47.27 10.93 7.57
CA THR A 607 47.67 9.91 6.60
C THR A 607 47.83 10.53 5.19
N PRO A 608 48.99 10.34 4.53
CA PRO A 608 49.18 10.83 3.16
C PRO A 608 48.25 10.15 2.15
N ALA A 609 47.95 10.84 1.04
CA ALA A 609 47.19 10.29 -0.08
C ALA A 609 47.81 8.97 -0.61
N GLY A 610 46.94 7.98 -0.88
CA GLY A 610 47.27 6.59 -1.17
C GLY A 610 47.60 5.75 0.07
N GLY A 611 47.40 6.29 1.28
CA GLY A 611 47.65 5.62 2.55
C GLY A 611 46.50 4.71 3.00
N ARG A 612 46.77 3.85 3.98
CA ARG A 612 45.83 2.89 4.56
C ARG A 612 45.81 3.03 6.08
N VAL A 613 44.62 3.17 6.66
CA VAL A 613 44.38 3.23 8.10
C VAL A 613 43.59 1.99 8.48
N SER A 614 44.19 1.12 9.30
CA SER A 614 43.53 -0.09 9.81
C SER A 614 43.01 0.15 11.20
N VAL A 615 41.74 -0.18 11.43
CA VAL A 615 41.01 -0.02 12.67
C VAL A 615 40.58 -1.41 13.14
N ASP A 616 41.03 -1.81 14.32
CA ASP A 616 40.57 -3.05 14.97
C ASP A 616 39.22 -2.74 15.61
N MET A 617 38.16 -3.30 15.06
CA MET A 617 36.79 -3.03 15.50
C MET A 617 36.36 -3.99 16.63
N GLY A 618 37.08 -5.09 16.85
CA GLY A 618 36.67 -6.10 17.85
C GLY A 618 35.25 -6.61 17.61
N ALA A 619 34.35 -6.32 18.57
CA ALA A 619 32.91 -6.63 18.47
C ALA A 619 32.07 -5.45 17.95
N ALA A 620 32.69 -4.28 17.77
CA ALA A 620 32.02 -3.10 17.24
C ALA A 620 31.72 -3.28 15.75
N THR A 621 30.58 -2.77 15.31
CA THR A 621 30.12 -2.85 13.92
C THR A 621 29.72 -1.49 13.35
N VAL A 622 29.50 -0.52 14.24
CA VAL A 622 29.15 0.86 13.91
C VAL A 622 30.39 1.65 13.51
N VAL A 623 30.35 2.26 12.33
CA VAL A 623 31.36 3.19 11.84
C VAL A 623 30.94 4.61 12.21
N PRO A 624 31.74 5.32 13.00
CA PRO A 624 31.37 6.65 13.47
C PRO A 624 31.41 7.69 12.34
N GLU A 625 30.44 8.59 12.35
CA GLU A 625 30.26 9.72 11.44
C GLU A 625 31.54 10.56 11.34
N GLU A 626 32.24 10.78 12.46
CA GLU A 626 33.44 11.59 12.52
C GLU A 626 34.58 10.99 11.70
N ALA A 627 34.72 9.66 11.71
CA ALA A 627 35.73 8.96 10.90
C ALA A 627 35.41 9.06 9.39
N LEU A 628 34.13 8.92 9.03
CA LEU A 628 33.65 9.10 7.64
C LEU A 628 33.88 10.53 7.15
N ARG A 629 33.53 11.53 7.96
CA ARG A 629 33.78 12.96 7.67
C ARG A 629 35.26 13.27 7.54
N ALA A 630 36.09 12.71 8.43
CA ALA A 630 37.54 12.90 8.38
C ALA A 630 38.16 12.34 7.10
N ALA A 631 37.60 11.26 6.55
CA ALA A 631 38.05 10.64 5.31
C ALA A 631 37.44 11.25 4.03
N LYS A 632 36.25 11.86 4.10
CA LYS A 632 35.52 12.39 2.92
C LYS A 632 36.42 13.24 2.02
N GLY A 633 36.52 12.86 0.75
CA GLY A 633 37.32 13.52 -0.28
C GLY A 633 38.83 13.26 -0.22
N LYS A 634 39.33 12.48 0.75
CA LYS A 634 40.75 12.10 0.86
C LYS A 634 41.01 10.76 0.19
N ASP A 635 42.18 10.63 -0.42
CA ASP A 635 42.66 9.38 -1.00
C ASP A 635 43.24 8.46 0.07
N VAL A 636 42.43 7.99 1.01
CA VAL A 636 42.87 7.15 2.13
C VAL A 636 41.91 5.98 2.27
N ASP A 637 42.45 4.76 2.35
CA ASP A 637 41.68 3.55 2.61
C ASP A 637 41.52 3.38 4.13
N ILE A 638 40.29 3.47 4.63
CA ILE A 638 39.93 3.05 5.99
C ILE A 638 39.57 1.58 5.95
N VAL A 639 40.19 0.78 6.81
CA VAL A 639 40.07 -0.69 6.80
C VAL A 639 39.60 -1.12 8.17
N LEU A 640 38.35 -1.55 8.22
CA LEU A 640 37.65 -1.90 9.44
C LEU A 640 37.74 -3.42 9.63
N GLU A 641 38.55 -3.84 10.58
CA GLU A 641 38.81 -5.26 10.88
C GLU A 641 37.78 -5.75 11.89
N MET A 642 36.70 -6.35 11.37
CA MET A 642 35.59 -6.90 12.16
C MET A 642 35.84 -8.38 12.52
N ALA A 643 34.99 -8.94 13.38
CA ALA A 643 35.02 -10.36 13.73
C ALA A 643 34.57 -11.29 12.57
N GLY A 644 35.47 -11.53 11.60
CA GLY A 644 35.28 -12.55 10.54
C GLY A 644 35.19 -12.00 9.11
N TYR A 645 35.07 -10.69 8.95
CA TYR A 645 35.05 -9.99 7.68
C TYR A 645 35.74 -8.63 7.80
N THR A 646 35.98 -7.96 6.67
CA THR A 646 36.68 -6.67 6.65
C THR A 646 36.01 -5.73 5.68
N TRP A 647 35.69 -4.53 6.12
CA TRP A 647 35.25 -3.45 5.23
C TRP A 647 36.43 -2.55 4.87
N THR A 648 36.51 -2.12 3.61
CA THR A 648 37.46 -1.10 3.16
C THR A 648 36.69 0.03 2.50
N ILE A 649 36.86 1.26 2.98
CA ILE A 649 36.22 2.48 2.48
C ILE A 649 37.32 3.42 2.02
N ASN A 650 37.31 3.83 0.75
CA ASN A 650 38.20 4.91 0.31
C ASN A 650 37.50 6.25 0.52
N GLY A 651 38.21 7.21 1.13
CA GLY A 651 37.64 8.53 1.38
C GLY A 651 37.14 9.28 0.14
N LYS A 652 37.64 8.98 -1.08
CA LYS A 652 37.12 9.55 -2.34
C LYS A 652 35.77 8.98 -2.76
N ASP A 653 35.44 7.78 -2.28
CA ASP A 653 34.19 7.09 -2.62
C ASP A 653 33.06 7.46 -1.65
N ILE A 654 33.32 8.40 -0.72
CA ILE A 654 32.33 9.01 0.17
C ILE A 654 31.69 10.21 -0.52
N THR A 655 30.42 10.05 -0.93
CA THR A 655 29.67 11.03 -1.72
C THR A 655 28.45 11.59 -1.02
N GLY A 656 27.98 10.97 0.07
CA GLY A 656 26.86 11.43 0.89
C GLY A 656 27.16 12.79 1.54
N GLU A 657 26.17 13.68 1.53
CA GLU A 657 26.27 15.00 2.18
C GLU A 657 25.89 14.92 3.67
N ASP A 658 24.85 14.15 3.99
CA ASP A 658 24.36 13.93 5.35
C ASP A 658 24.92 12.60 5.90
N LEU A 659 26.21 12.57 6.21
CA LEU A 659 26.84 11.40 6.86
C LEU A 659 26.32 11.25 8.29
N GLN A 660 26.09 10.01 8.70
CA GLN A 660 25.68 9.58 10.05
C GLN A 660 26.53 8.37 10.46
N ASP A 661 26.36 7.90 11.70
CA ASP A 661 26.89 6.61 12.14
C ASP A 661 26.25 5.48 11.31
N ILE A 662 27.06 4.53 10.82
CA ILE A 662 26.57 3.43 9.97
C ILE A 662 26.96 2.08 10.55
N ASP A 663 25.97 1.26 10.87
CA ASP A 663 26.19 -0.13 11.24
C ASP A 663 26.50 -0.98 10.00
N LEU A 664 27.73 -1.50 9.93
CA LEU A 664 28.18 -2.38 8.86
C LEU A 664 28.25 -3.85 9.31
N GLU A 665 27.43 -4.25 10.29
CA GLU A 665 27.27 -5.64 10.70
C GLU A 665 26.88 -6.51 9.51
N VAL A 666 27.60 -7.62 9.30
CA VAL A 666 27.31 -8.61 8.27
C VAL A 666 26.88 -9.92 8.92
N LYS A 667 25.62 -10.30 8.71
CA LYS A 667 25.08 -11.60 9.13
C LYS A 667 25.16 -12.56 7.95
N ALA A 668 26.05 -13.54 8.03
CA ALA A 668 26.22 -14.56 7.00
C ALA A 668 25.38 -15.82 7.28
N ASP A 669 25.02 -16.53 6.22
CA ASP A 669 24.25 -17.79 6.27
C ASP A 669 22.87 -17.62 6.95
N VAL A 670 22.29 -16.44 6.76
CA VAL A 670 20.91 -16.08 7.13
C VAL A 670 19.92 -16.65 6.11
N ASN A 671 18.67 -16.87 6.53
CA ASN A 671 17.57 -17.34 5.65
C ASN A 671 16.60 -16.19 5.34
N ALA A 672 17.14 -15.00 5.07
CA ALA A 672 16.34 -13.81 4.75
C ALA A 672 15.73 -13.89 3.34
N ILE A 673 16.41 -14.57 2.42
CA ILE A 673 15.94 -14.76 1.04
C ILE A 673 15.35 -16.17 0.91
N PRO A 674 14.15 -16.33 0.30
CA PRO A 674 13.52 -17.62 0.10
C PRO A 674 14.48 -18.63 -0.54
N LYS A 675 14.61 -19.79 0.09
CA LYS A 675 15.55 -20.84 -0.31
C LYS A 675 15.38 -21.26 -1.77
N SER A 676 14.14 -21.30 -2.24
CA SER A 676 13.77 -21.59 -3.61
C SER A 676 14.34 -20.59 -4.62
N ALA A 677 14.20 -19.30 -4.34
CA ALA A 677 14.76 -18.24 -5.15
C ALA A 677 16.29 -18.35 -5.22
N VAL A 678 16.95 -18.62 -4.09
CA VAL A 678 18.40 -18.85 -4.03
C VAL A 678 18.83 -20.08 -4.82
N ASP A 679 18.13 -21.21 -4.67
CA ASP A 679 18.47 -22.47 -5.33
C ASP A 679 18.29 -22.35 -6.86
N ARG A 680 17.25 -21.64 -7.31
CA ARG A 680 16.98 -21.36 -8.73
C ARG A 680 17.99 -20.40 -9.33
N LEU A 681 18.33 -19.31 -8.63
CA LEU A 681 19.38 -18.38 -9.05
C LEU A 681 20.74 -19.08 -9.14
N ALA A 682 21.07 -19.90 -8.14
CA ALA A 682 22.34 -20.59 -8.09
C ALA A 682 22.43 -21.70 -9.15
N ASP A 683 21.30 -22.28 -9.56
CA ASP A 683 21.20 -23.30 -10.59
C ASP A 683 22.23 -24.43 -10.33
N GLY A 684 22.04 -25.07 -9.17
CA GLY A 684 22.89 -26.17 -8.68
C GLY A 684 24.32 -25.78 -8.25
N LYS A 685 24.68 -24.50 -8.30
CA LYS A 685 25.98 -23.97 -7.80
C LYS A 685 25.88 -23.69 -6.30
N SER A 686 27.03 -23.63 -5.62
CA SER A 686 27.07 -23.26 -4.21
C SER A 686 26.77 -21.78 -4.03
N SER A 687 26.00 -21.42 -3.00
CA SER A 687 25.65 -20.04 -2.68
C SER A 687 25.77 -19.76 -1.19
N LYS A 688 25.88 -18.47 -0.84
CA LYS A 688 25.81 -17.96 0.53
C LYS A 688 24.89 -16.74 0.58
N GLN A 689 24.02 -16.68 1.57
CA GLN A 689 23.20 -15.50 1.85
C GLN A 689 23.93 -14.61 2.86
N ILE A 690 23.81 -13.30 2.69
CA ILE A 690 24.28 -12.30 3.66
C ILE A 690 23.23 -11.20 3.81
N SER A 691 23.06 -10.70 5.04
CA SER A 691 22.28 -9.49 5.35
C SER A 691 23.20 -8.46 6.00
N ILE A 692 23.01 -7.18 5.67
CA ILE A 692 23.73 -6.07 6.29
C ILE A 692 22.72 -5.28 7.13
N ALA A 693 23.02 -5.01 8.40
CA ALA A 693 22.03 -4.58 9.41
C ALA A 693 21.43 -3.16 9.24
N HIS A 694 22.06 -2.30 8.44
CA HIS A 694 21.55 -0.96 8.17
C HIS A 694 20.45 -0.97 7.10
N ASP A 695 19.51 -0.03 7.14
CA ASP A 695 18.50 0.12 6.10
C ASP A 695 18.83 1.32 5.21
N GLY A 696 19.09 1.06 3.92
CA GLY A 696 19.26 2.11 2.92
C GLY A 696 20.68 2.29 2.37
N GLU A 697 20.90 3.42 1.68
CA GLU A 697 22.19 3.78 1.08
C GLU A 697 23.23 4.20 2.12
N PHE A 698 24.48 3.76 1.95
CA PHE A 698 25.58 4.16 2.85
C PHE A 698 26.04 5.60 2.66
N GLY A 699 25.71 6.24 1.54
CA GLY A 699 26.37 7.48 1.12
C GLY A 699 27.84 7.28 0.69
N PHE A 700 28.32 6.04 0.57
CA PHE A 700 29.64 5.70 0.04
C PHE A 700 29.66 4.31 -0.62
N THR A 701 30.67 4.05 -1.45
CA THR A 701 30.96 2.68 -1.92
C THR A 701 32.04 2.05 -1.05
N ALA A 702 31.81 0.84 -0.55
CA ALA A 702 32.74 0.09 0.29
C ALA A 702 33.02 -1.31 -0.27
N GLU A 703 34.22 -1.83 0.02
CA GLU A 703 34.65 -3.18 -0.32
C GLU A 703 34.56 -4.10 0.90
N LEU A 704 33.67 -5.08 0.85
CA LEU A 704 33.58 -6.16 1.85
C LEU A 704 34.46 -7.33 1.43
N LYS A 705 35.43 -7.68 2.27
CA LYS A 705 36.14 -8.96 2.21
C LYS A 705 35.51 -9.94 3.19
N ILE A 706 34.92 -11.02 2.67
CA ILE A 706 34.20 -12.03 3.46
C ILE A 706 34.64 -13.45 3.10
N TYR A 707 34.65 -14.34 4.09
CA TYR A 707 34.99 -15.75 3.91
C TYR A 707 33.82 -16.51 3.27
N VAL A 708 34.11 -17.22 2.18
CA VAL A 708 33.10 -17.99 1.44
C VAL A 708 33.42 -19.48 1.35
N GLY A 709 34.68 -19.88 1.60
CA GLY A 709 35.13 -21.27 1.64
C GLY A 709 36.39 -21.49 0.81
N ASN A 710 37.34 -22.26 1.35
CA ASN A 710 38.63 -22.54 0.69
C ASN A 710 38.48 -23.37 -0.60
N GLU A 711 37.44 -24.21 -0.65
CA GLU A 711 37.08 -25.03 -1.79
C GLU A 711 36.65 -24.22 -3.03
N TYR A 712 36.32 -22.94 -2.83
CA TYR A 712 35.92 -22.02 -3.90
C TYR A 712 37.09 -21.17 -4.41
N ALA A 713 38.33 -21.38 -3.94
CA ALA A 713 39.50 -20.70 -4.46
C ALA A 713 39.58 -20.77 -5.99
N GLU A 714 39.98 -19.66 -6.62
CA GLU A 714 40.01 -19.46 -8.08
C GLU A 714 38.63 -19.47 -8.78
N GLN A 715 37.53 -19.57 -8.04
CA GLN A 715 36.17 -19.33 -8.55
C GLN A 715 35.76 -17.86 -8.34
N TYR A 716 34.67 -17.45 -8.97
CA TYR A 716 34.04 -16.16 -8.76
C TYR A 716 32.91 -16.26 -7.76
N GLY A 717 32.90 -15.40 -6.75
CA GLY A 717 31.70 -15.08 -5.98
C GLY A 717 30.93 -13.98 -6.71
N ASN A 718 29.73 -14.29 -7.17
CA ASN A 718 28.87 -13.39 -7.94
C ASN A 718 27.78 -12.87 -7.01
N LEU A 719 27.73 -11.55 -6.81
CA LEU A 719 26.82 -10.88 -5.89
C LEU A 719 25.52 -10.52 -6.60
N PHE A 720 24.40 -10.95 -6.03
CA PHE A 720 23.05 -10.60 -6.45
C PHE A 720 22.32 -9.95 -5.28
N TRP A 721 21.69 -8.83 -5.57
CA TRP A 721 20.78 -8.15 -4.65
C TRP A 721 19.38 -8.74 -4.80
N TYR A 722 18.68 -8.95 -3.68
CA TYR A 722 17.31 -9.43 -3.67
C TYR A 722 16.36 -8.33 -3.18
N ASP A 723 15.34 -8.03 -3.96
CA ASP A 723 14.30 -7.05 -3.64
C ASP A 723 12.96 -7.51 -4.20
N ASN A 724 11.91 -7.50 -3.35
CA ASN A 724 10.53 -7.80 -3.74
C ASN A 724 10.36 -9.05 -4.64
N GLY A 725 11.01 -10.16 -4.29
CA GLY A 725 10.92 -11.41 -5.06
C GLY A 725 11.84 -11.50 -6.28
N LYS A 726 12.63 -10.47 -6.57
CA LYS A 726 13.48 -10.37 -7.77
C LYS A 726 14.95 -10.20 -7.42
N PHE A 727 15.83 -10.64 -8.31
CA PHE A 727 17.27 -10.47 -8.24
C PHE A 727 17.76 -9.44 -9.27
N SER A 728 18.80 -8.70 -8.87
CA SER A 728 19.64 -7.89 -9.75
C SER A 728 21.12 -8.27 -9.55
N TYR A 729 21.87 -8.45 -10.63
CA TYR A 729 23.31 -8.68 -10.56
C TYR A 729 24.04 -7.38 -10.22
N ILE A 730 24.90 -7.42 -9.20
CA ILE A 730 25.65 -6.25 -8.74
C ILE A 730 27.11 -6.32 -9.22
N THR A 731 27.87 -7.31 -8.75
CA THR A 731 29.30 -7.43 -9.06
C THR A 731 29.83 -8.84 -8.88
N SER A 732 31.10 -9.07 -9.21
CA SER A 732 31.78 -10.35 -8.96
C SER A 732 33.24 -10.17 -8.59
N GLY A 733 33.66 -10.92 -7.58
CA GLY A 733 35.02 -10.98 -7.07
C GLY A 733 35.62 -12.38 -7.25
N LEU A 734 36.93 -12.45 -7.47
CA LEU A 734 37.64 -13.75 -7.48
C LEU A 734 37.89 -14.18 -6.04
N VAL A 735 37.57 -15.42 -5.71
CA VAL A 735 37.87 -16.02 -4.41
C VAL A 735 39.37 -16.32 -4.35
N ASP A 736 40.04 -15.78 -3.33
CA ASP A 736 41.48 -15.96 -3.13
C ASP A 736 41.82 -17.38 -2.62
N GLU A 737 43.12 -17.71 -2.60
CA GLU A 737 43.62 -19.02 -2.13
C GLU A 737 43.26 -19.34 -0.67
N THR A 738 42.85 -18.32 0.09
CA THR A 738 42.42 -18.43 1.49
C THR A 738 40.91 -18.45 1.66
N GLY A 739 40.15 -18.56 0.56
CA GLY A 739 38.70 -18.72 0.58
C GLY A 739 37.91 -17.43 0.82
N TYR A 740 38.53 -16.26 0.65
CA TYR A 740 37.84 -14.97 0.79
C TYR A 740 37.53 -14.35 -0.57
N VAL A 741 36.39 -13.67 -0.67
CA VAL A 741 36.02 -12.83 -1.80
C VAL A 741 35.92 -11.37 -1.37
N THR A 742 36.30 -10.45 -2.26
CA THR A 742 36.09 -9.01 -2.08
C THR A 742 35.02 -8.51 -3.05
N LEU A 743 33.97 -7.89 -2.52
CA LEU A 743 32.78 -7.44 -3.25
C LEU A 743 32.45 -5.99 -2.87
N LYS A 744 31.83 -5.24 -3.80
CA LYS A 744 31.51 -3.82 -3.62
C LYS A 744 30.04 -3.63 -3.26
N PHE A 745 29.79 -2.75 -2.29
CA PHE A 745 28.46 -2.41 -1.80
C PHE A 745 28.33 -0.88 -1.68
N SER A 746 27.12 -0.38 -1.89
CA SER A 746 26.76 1.03 -1.68
C SER A 746 25.46 1.18 -0.87
N HIS A 747 24.88 0.07 -0.44
CA HIS A 747 23.57 -0.03 0.18
C HIS A 747 23.58 -1.27 1.09
N ALA A 748 22.85 -1.24 2.19
CA ALA A 748 22.62 -2.40 3.04
C ALA A 748 21.27 -3.05 2.73
N SER A 749 21.28 -4.38 2.61
CA SER A 749 20.14 -5.18 2.17
C SER A 749 20.49 -6.66 2.31
N ASP A 750 19.64 -7.51 1.75
CA ASP A 750 19.84 -8.94 1.61
C ASP A 750 20.47 -9.28 0.26
N TYR A 751 21.48 -10.15 0.29
CA TYR A 751 22.24 -10.54 -0.90
C TYR A 751 22.53 -12.04 -0.95
N VAL A 752 22.71 -12.53 -2.18
CA VAL A 752 23.22 -13.88 -2.47
C VAL A 752 24.56 -13.78 -3.16
N ILE A 753 25.55 -14.54 -2.66
CA ILE A 753 26.83 -14.75 -3.34
C ILE A 753 26.83 -16.15 -3.96
N VAL A 754 26.79 -16.24 -5.29
CA VAL A 754 26.84 -17.51 -6.02
C VAL A 754 28.26 -17.81 -6.49
N MET A 755 28.79 -18.98 -6.12
CA MET A 755 30.13 -19.44 -6.47
C MET A 755 30.13 -20.13 -7.83
N SER A 756 30.92 -19.62 -8.78
CA SER A 756 30.98 -20.16 -10.14
C SER A 756 32.37 -20.07 -10.75
N LYS A 757 32.73 -21.01 -11.63
CA LYS A 757 34.01 -20.98 -12.38
C LYS A 757 34.09 -19.82 -13.39
N SER A 758 32.97 -19.21 -13.72
CA SER A 758 32.88 -18.05 -14.61
C SER A 758 32.11 -16.93 -13.92
N ARG A 759 32.39 -15.68 -14.33
CA ARG A 759 31.56 -14.53 -13.95
C ARG A 759 30.15 -14.73 -14.49
N MET A 760 29.17 -14.50 -13.63
CA MET A 760 27.76 -14.40 -14.01
C MET A 760 27.42 -12.94 -14.34
N SER A 761 26.17 -12.75 -14.74
CA SER A 761 25.62 -11.49 -15.20
C SER A 761 24.10 -11.50 -15.02
N GLU A 762 23.50 -10.35 -15.31
CA GLU A 762 22.05 -10.15 -15.38
C GLU A 762 21.31 -11.11 -16.31
N LYS A 763 22.00 -11.79 -17.24
CA LYS A 763 21.40 -12.78 -18.16
C LYS A 763 21.32 -14.17 -17.56
N ASP A 764 22.07 -14.42 -16.48
CA ASP A 764 22.13 -15.70 -15.81
C ASP A 764 21.05 -15.83 -14.72
N ILE A 765 20.26 -14.77 -14.50
CA ILE A 765 19.10 -14.76 -13.60
C ILE A 765 17.89 -15.33 -14.36
N PRO A 766 17.15 -16.30 -13.80
CA PRO A 766 15.90 -16.79 -14.38
C PRO A 766 14.91 -15.65 -14.66
N ALA A 767 14.21 -15.69 -15.80
CA ALA A 767 13.40 -14.58 -16.29
C ALA A 767 12.34 -14.10 -15.28
N ASP A 768 11.71 -15.03 -14.59
CA ASP A 768 10.69 -14.77 -13.58
C ASP A 768 11.27 -14.27 -12.25
N LEU A 769 12.55 -14.53 -11.96
CA LEU A 769 13.26 -14.00 -10.79
C LEU A 769 14.05 -12.74 -11.10
N LYS A 770 14.01 -12.26 -12.34
CA LYS A 770 14.79 -11.11 -12.77
C LYS A 770 14.01 -9.82 -12.56
N ALA A 771 14.65 -8.81 -11.99
CA ALA A 771 14.06 -7.48 -11.90
C ALA A 771 13.82 -6.90 -13.30
N GLU A 772 12.66 -6.27 -13.53
CA GLU A 772 12.37 -5.67 -14.83
C GLU A 772 13.34 -4.51 -15.12
N THR A 773 14.09 -4.62 -16.21
CA THR A 773 14.90 -3.50 -16.72
C THR A 773 14.00 -2.44 -17.32
N SER A 774 13.45 -1.57 -16.49
CA SER A 774 12.93 -0.30 -16.97
C SER A 774 14.09 0.54 -17.52
N ASP A 775 13.88 1.26 -18.62
CA ASP A 775 14.82 2.28 -19.16
C ASP A 775 15.08 3.47 -18.18
N LYS A 776 14.83 3.28 -16.88
CA LYS A 776 15.24 4.18 -15.79
C LYS A 776 16.24 3.43 -14.91
N LYS A 777 17.46 3.95 -14.91
CA LYS A 777 18.67 3.44 -14.25
C LYS A 777 18.60 3.45 -12.70
N ASP A 778 17.45 3.66 -12.07
CA ASP A 778 17.38 4.21 -10.70
C ASP A 778 16.91 3.23 -9.60
N LYS A 779 16.79 1.91 -9.85
CA LYS A 779 16.28 0.97 -8.83
C LYS A 779 17.22 -0.12 -8.33
N ALA A 780 18.34 -0.41 -9.01
CA ALA A 780 19.39 -1.26 -8.43
C ALA A 780 20.49 -0.37 -7.84
N PRO A 781 21.11 -0.73 -6.69
CA PRO A 781 22.21 0.05 -6.14
C PRO A 781 23.34 0.14 -7.18
N GLN A 782 23.50 1.34 -7.76
CA GLN A 782 24.50 1.58 -8.78
C GLN A 782 25.88 1.61 -8.13
N THR A 783 26.58 0.47 -8.13
CA THR A 783 28.03 0.51 -7.92
C THR A 783 28.64 1.18 -9.14
N GLY A 784 29.22 2.38 -8.99
CA GLY A 784 29.73 3.20 -10.09
C GLY A 784 30.41 2.38 -11.19
N ASP A 785 29.84 2.46 -12.41
CA ASP A 785 30.22 1.72 -13.63
C ASP A 785 31.76 1.56 -13.78
N ILE A 786 32.29 0.36 -13.54
CA ILE A 786 33.69 -0.01 -13.88
C ILE A 786 33.78 -0.66 -15.26
N THR A 787 33.18 -0.05 -16.26
CA THR A 787 33.28 -0.53 -17.65
C THR A 787 34.55 0.00 -18.36
N ASP A 788 35.43 0.74 -17.68
CA ASP A 788 36.59 1.40 -18.32
C ASP A 788 37.96 1.18 -17.64
N ILE A 789 38.20 0.01 -17.03
CA ILE A 789 39.54 -0.36 -16.53
C ILE A 789 40.37 -1.17 -17.56
N MET A 790 39.79 -1.52 -18.71
CA MET A 790 40.48 -2.24 -19.78
C MET A 790 41.71 -1.50 -20.37
N PRO A 791 41.81 -0.15 -20.34
CA PRO A 791 43.06 0.54 -20.69
C PRO A 791 44.18 0.37 -19.65
N TYR A 792 43.85 0.23 -18.36
CA TYR A 792 44.83 0.17 -17.26
C TYR A 792 45.41 -1.23 -17.05
N LEU A 793 44.65 -2.30 -17.32
CA LEU A 793 45.18 -3.67 -17.36
C LEU A 793 46.14 -3.89 -18.55
N MET A 794 45.93 -3.22 -19.69
CA MET A 794 46.89 -3.24 -20.81
C MET A 794 48.18 -2.45 -20.52
N LEU A 795 48.13 -1.43 -19.64
CA LEU A 795 49.33 -0.71 -19.18
C LEU A 795 50.19 -1.57 -18.23
N LEU A 796 49.57 -2.45 -17.42
CA LEU A 796 50.29 -3.41 -16.57
C LEU A 796 50.87 -4.60 -17.34
N ALA A 797 50.21 -5.03 -18.43
CA ALA A 797 50.78 -6.01 -19.38
C ALA A 797 51.90 -5.42 -20.28
N GLY A 798 51.89 -4.09 -20.51
CA GLY A 798 52.95 -3.37 -21.22
C GLY A 798 54.23 -3.17 -20.40
N ALA A 799 54.11 -3.00 -19.08
CA ALA A 799 55.26 -2.83 -18.18
C ALA A 799 56.08 -4.12 -17.97
N SER A 800 55.45 -5.29 -18.10
CA SER A 800 56.12 -6.59 -17.96
C SER A 800 56.94 -6.99 -19.22
N LEU A 801 56.66 -6.40 -20.40
CA LEU A 801 57.49 -6.57 -21.60
C LEU A 801 58.72 -5.66 -21.65
N VAL A 802 58.74 -4.55 -20.90
CA VAL A 802 59.91 -3.65 -20.82
C VAL A 802 60.96 -4.16 -19.82
N ILE A 803 60.55 -4.84 -18.74
CA ILE A 803 61.46 -5.44 -17.76
C ILE A 803 62.18 -6.68 -18.34
N ALA A 804 61.52 -7.47 -19.20
CA ALA A 804 62.16 -8.60 -19.89
C ALA A 804 63.17 -8.17 -20.98
N ALA A 805 63.03 -6.98 -21.57
CA ALA A 805 63.99 -6.45 -22.56
C ALA A 805 65.22 -5.79 -21.92
N VAL A 806 65.11 -5.23 -20.70
CA VAL A 806 66.24 -4.61 -19.98
C VAL A 806 67.14 -5.67 -19.32
N CYS A 807 66.62 -6.84 -18.93
CA CYS A 807 67.44 -7.95 -18.43
C CYS A 807 68.21 -8.73 -19.51
N ARG A 808 67.92 -8.54 -20.81
CA ARG A 808 68.62 -9.22 -21.91
C ARG A 808 69.73 -8.39 -22.58
N LYS A 809 69.98 -7.15 -22.15
CA LYS A 809 71.02 -6.26 -22.72
C LYS A 809 72.18 -5.92 -21.77
N ARG A 810 72.27 -6.58 -20.61
CA ARG A 810 73.48 -6.61 -19.76
C ARG A 810 73.93 -8.06 -19.51
N ARG A 811 74.34 -8.71 -20.59
CA ARG A 811 75.47 -9.64 -20.62
C ARG A 811 76.37 -9.22 -21.76
#